data_AF-A0A9W8SGN5-F1
#
_entry.id   AF-A0A9W8SGN5-F1
#
_cell.length_a   1.000
_cell.length_b   1.000
_cell.length_c   1.000
_cell.angle_alpha   90.00
_cell.angle_beta   90.00
_cell.angle_gamma   90.00
#
_symmetry.space_group_name_H-M   'P 1'
#
loop_
_entity.id
_entity.type
_entity.pdbx_description
1 polymer ?
#
loop_
_entity_poly.entity_id
_entity_poly.type
_entity_poly.pdbx_seq_one_letter_code
_entity_poly.pdbx_strand_id
1 'polypeptide(L)'
;MSRLLTFAAGLALAAAQLTSSSLENHVDTLTLGSSFNPVKEAYWTGLPHHRRTPFAVSPDGKTAFLAYLDASGTGVHIQGVNPKTFAAVGTPVIVKNGKEAGGLVAHNDGFALLTNEVVSGESKDPLPVMYKYTNGKQAFRTLLGGSGFSGDALASPDINGDLVFSEKAGYYAAYIVVTSYSGSASGHFGDAIRYITPEGKVEEIQGASSSWGCSHNTGIAFEAADEPPFASLCSEDQGAIWLNTETQGMSNNGVKVSNEHVINGASNEPMGGMSGSYSSLARFIGSDSYIFSWVSRGAIDLTLNDWMGEGYTHAENRTNNRNVAIALMSDKKTLVGKQATSEVGAKDGDSQVNWITDGANDCSNAHAATFDASTALVTWEEISNPICENEAMGCKGKFAGTKFQAVDSKGKKLGQAITSDDTYVAGDMVTMSDGRICWPYVNMAWSLDGPAQAADVKKISFACLSNGSGSGTGSGTGASASASKASTAVAEPAASKTANAGAAKPSAAESTAAAVKPTTAKAAEESAEESAALPEGAPRPSFATVPDSVTDVLSGPTEAASSAAAEEPSSVVIKPSVPSAPEAGETEAPTAPVETAAPVETEAPLETQPTYPEPADGEGEDCDEDESGNAATEAPTEAPTEVAKPTGRRTRTRRPRPTNFPWGNNKGDCVPKTVTRTVYVTATPAAPGY
;
A
#
# COMPACT_ATOMS: atom_id res chain seq x y z
N MET A 1 -56.52 30.28 -19.00
CA MET A 1 -55.91 30.25 -17.65
C MET A 1 -55.36 28.86 -17.44
N SER A 2 -54.07 28.68 -17.76
CA SER A 2 -53.34 27.43 -17.66
C SER A 2 -52.64 27.39 -16.30
N ARG A 3 -53.19 26.61 -15.35
CA ARG A 3 -52.57 26.29 -14.06
C ARG A 3 -52.97 24.88 -13.65
N LEU A 4 -52.50 23.91 -14.41
CA LEU A 4 -52.33 22.51 -14.00
C LEU A 4 -51.12 22.01 -14.78
N LEU A 5 -50.28 21.17 -14.16
CA LEU A 5 -48.99 20.65 -14.64
C LEU A 5 -47.75 21.48 -14.27
N THR A 6 -47.42 21.54 -12.97
CA THR A 6 -46.02 21.57 -12.51
C THR A 6 -45.92 20.91 -11.13
N PHE A 7 -46.22 19.61 -11.05
CA PHE A 7 -46.04 18.80 -9.84
C PHE A 7 -45.64 17.37 -10.25
N ALA A 8 -44.48 17.22 -10.89
CA ALA A 8 -43.83 15.91 -11.10
C ALA A 8 -42.42 16.11 -11.70
N ALA A 9 -41.47 16.63 -10.92
CA ALA A 9 -40.04 16.53 -11.21
C ALA A 9 -39.23 16.70 -9.92
N GLY A 10 -39.59 15.89 -8.93
CA GLY A 10 -38.79 15.67 -7.73
C GLY A 10 -38.50 14.18 -7.62
N LEU A 11 -37.94 13.57 -8.67
CA LEU A 11 -37.19 12.33 -8.45
C LEU A 11 -35.98 12.77 -7.63
N ALA A 12 -36.05 12.54 -6.32
CA ALA A 12 -34.84 12.38 -5.55
C ALA A 12 -34.04 11.31 -6.28
N LEU A 13 -32.90 11.68 -6.89
CA LEU A 13 -31.83 10.72 -7.06
C LEU A 13 -31.59 10.20 -5.65
N ALA A 14 -32.11 9.02 -5.34
CA ALA A 14 -31.63 8.28 -4.20
C ALA A 14 -30.14 8.12 -4.48
N ALA A 15 -29.32 8.89 -3.78
CA ALA A 15 -27.89 8.65 -3.79
C ALA A 15 -27.73 7.17 -3.49
N ALA A 16 -27.02 6.46 -4.35
CA ALA A 16 -26.72 5.05 -4.15
C ALA A 16 -26.21 4.87 -2.72
N GLN A 17 -26.95 4.12 -1.91
CA GLN A 17 -26.59 3.78 -0.55
C GLN A 17 -26.33 2.29 -0.50
N LEU A 18 -25.24 1.91 0.15
CA LEU A 18 -24.95 0.51 0.36
C LEU A 18 -25.94 -0.09 1.35
N THR A 19 -26.33 -1.32 1.08
CA THR A 19 -27.13 -2.16 1.97
C THR A 19 -26.43 -3.49 2.12
N SER A 20 -26.77 -4.33 3.10
CA SER A 20 -26.15 -5.65 3.21
C SER A 20 -26.34 -6.50 1.94
N SER A 21 -27.44 -6.31 1.19
CA SER A 21 -27.66 -6.95 -0.12
C SER A 21 -26.79 -6.42 -1.25
N SER A 22 -26.05 -5.33 -1.04
CA SER A 22 -25.07 -4.83 -2.01
C SER A 22 -23.83 -5.71 -2.09
N LEU A 23 -23.52 -6.46 -1.03
CA LEU A 23 -22.37 -7.36 -0.95
C LEU A 23 -22.80 -8.79 -1.31
N GLU A 24 -22.23 -9.31 -2.39
CA GLU A 24 -22.42 -10.67 -2.88
C GLU A 24 -21.16 -11.50 -2.64
N ASN A 25 -21.33 -12.71 -2.10
CA ASN A 25 -20.23 -13.63 -1.79
C ASN A 25 -20.30 -14.88 -2.68
N HIS A 26 -19.20 -15.18 -3.35
CA HIS A 26 -18.94 -16.39 -4.11
C HIS A 26 -17.92 -17.23 -3.33
N VAL A 27 -18.43 -17.96 -2.34
CA VAL A 27 -17.59 -18.71 -1.39
C VAL A 27 -16.96 -19.93 -2.05
N ASP A 28 -15.64 -20.07 -1.89
CA ASP A 28 -14.86 -21.26 -2.24
C ASP A 28 -15.00 -21.71 -3.71
N THR A 29 -15.22 -20.76 -4.62
CA THR A 29 -15.50 -21.01 -6.04
C THR A 29 -14.25 -21.29 -6.86
N LEU A 30 -13.10 -20.72 -6.49
CA LEU A 30 -11.84 -20.93 -7.18
C LEU A 30 -11.03 -22.01 -6.47
N THR A 31 -10.77 -23.13 -7.15
CA THR A 31 -9.87 -24.18 -6.65
C THR A 31 -8.45 -23.94 -7.14
N LEU A 32 -7.48 -23.98 -6.23
CA LEU A 32 -6.06 -23.80 -6.51
C LEU A 32 -5.36 -25.14 -6.77
N GLY A 33 -4.42 -25.15 -7.73
CA GLY A 33 -3.57 -26.31 -7.99
C GLY A 33 -2.54 -26.55 -6.87
N SER A 34 -2.05 -25.46 -6.26
CA SER A 34 -1.10 -25.47 -5.14
C SER A 34 -1.75 -24.87 -3.90
N SER A 35 -1.30 -25.27 -2.72
CA SER A 35 -1.79 -24.65 -1.49
C SER A 35 -1.29 -23.22 -1.37
N PHE A 36 -2.09 -22.36 -0.72
CA PHE A 36 -1.81 -20.95 -0.46
C PHE A 36 -1.88 -20.67 1.03
N ASN A 37 -0.94 -19.90 1.57
CA ASN A 37 -1.02 -19.41 2.94
C ASN A 37 -1.59 -17.97 2.94
N PRO A 38 -2.80 -17.74 3.49
CA PRO A 38 -3.47 -16.45 3.37
C PRO A 38 -2.96 -15.37 4.29
N VAL A 39 -2.02 -15.69 5.19
CA VAL A 39 -1.55 -14.75 6.21
C VAL A 39 -0.05 -14.58 6.10
N LYS A 40 0.43 -13.38 6.42
CA LYS A 40 1.83 -13.17 6.73
C LYS A 40 1.96 -12.30 7.95
N GLU A 41 3.07 -12.44 8.65
CA GLU A 41 3.36 -11.63 9.82
C GLU A 41 3.87 -10.24 9.43
N ALA A 42 3.45 -9.22 10.18
CA ALA A 42 4.10 -7.94 10.18
C ALA A 42 5.51 -8.09 10.76
N TYR A 43 6.52 -7.61 10.04
CA TYR A 43 7.93 -7.76 10.39
C TYR A 43 8.25 -7.28 11.81
N TRP A 44 7.67 -6.16 12.24
CA TRP A 44 7.99 -5.53 13.52
C TRP A 44 7.21 -6.08 14.72
N THR A 45 5.98 -6.53 14.49
CA THR A 45 5.03 -6.85 15.58
C THR A 45 4.64 -8.32 15.63
N GLY A 46 4.87 -9.08 14.55
CA GLY A 46 4.38 -10.46 14.41
C GLY A 46 2.86 -10.54 14.21
N LEU A 47 2.16 -9.40 14.09
CA LEU A 47 0.71 -9.37 13.94
C LEU A 47 0.28 -9.85 12.55
N PRO A 48 -0.93 -10.45 12.43
CA PRO A 48 -1.44 -10.98 11.18
C PRO A 48 -1.77 -9.88 10.17
N HIS A 49 -1.26 -10.03 8.95
CA HIS A 49 -1.69 -9.31 7.75
C HIS A 49 -2.19 -10.32 6.71
N HIS A 50 -3.14 -9.92 5.88
CA HIS A 50 -3.50 -10.69 4.70
C HIS A 50 -2.29 -10.80 3.78
N ARG A 51 -2.03 -11.99 3.23
CA ARG A 51 -1.07 -12.14 2.14
C ARG A 51 -1.78 -11.74 0.84
N ARG A 52 -1.28 -10.69 0.18
CA ARG A 52 -1.89 -10.15 -1.05
C ARG A 52 -2.07 -11.25 -2.10
N THR A 53 -3.25 -11.28 -2.72
CA THR A 53 -3.52 -12.03 -3.96
C THR A 53 -3.90 -11.07 -5.08
N PRO A 54 -2.95 -10.60 -5.91
CA PRO A 54 -3.26 -9.70 -7.01
C PRO A 54 -4.33 -10.29 -7.93
N PHE A 55 -5.33 -9.48 -8.26
CA PHE A 55 -6.45 -9.85 -9.11
C PHE A 55 -6.66 -8.79 -10.17
N ALA A 56 -6.84 -9.20 -11.42
CA ALA A 56 -7.02 -8.28 -12.53
C ALA A 56 -8.00 -8.86 -13.56
N VAL A 57 -8.74 -7.97 -14.21
CA VAL A 57 -9.74 -8.29 -15.24
C VAL A 57 -9.31 -7.66 -16.56
N SER A 58 -9.48 -8.38 -17.67
CA SER A 58 -9.12 -7.89 -19.00
C SER A 58 -9.97 -6.67 -19.39
N PRO A 59 -9.46 -5.78 -20.27
CA PRO A 59 -10.22 -4.63 -20.76
C PRO A 59 -11.58 -4.98 -21.38
N ASP A 60 -11.71 -6.15 -22.02
CA ASP A 60 -12.99 -6.61 -22.58
C ASP A 60 -13.92 -7.30 -21.55
N GLY A 61 -13.47 -7.45 -20.30
CA GLY A 61 -14.20 -8.04 -19.19
C GLY A 61 -14.45 -9.55 -19.31
N LYS A 62 -13.81 -10.25 -20.26
CA LYS A 62 -14.07 -11.68 -20.52
C LYS A 62 -13.12 -12.62 -19.80
N THR A 63 -11.92 -12.16 -19.46
CA THR A 63 -10.94 -12.96 -18.73
C THR A 63 -10.51 -12.21 -17.47
N ALA A 64 -10.16 -12.97 -16.45
CA ALA A 64 -9.54 -12.45 -15.25
C ALA A 64 -8.43 -13.39 -14.82
N PHE A 65 -7.50 -12.89 -14.02
CA PHE A 65 -6.39 -13.65 -13.50
C PHE A 65 -6.20 -13.34 -12.02
N LEU A 66 -5.82 -14.37 -11.26
CA LEU A 66 -5.43 -14.26 -9.86
C LEU A 66 -4.02 -14.79 -9.68
N ALA A 67 -3.15 -14.01 -9.06
CA ALA A 67 -1.80 -14.41 -8.70
C ALA A 67 -1.70 -14.71 -7.20
N TYR A 68 -0.93 -15.74 -6.84
CA TYR A 68 -0.63 -16.07 -5.45
C TYR A 68 0.73 -16.75 -5.33
N LEU A 69 1.42 -16.51 -4.22
CA LEU A 69 2.60 -17.29 -3.83
C LEU A 69 2.13 -18.62 -3.23
N ASP A 70 2.67 -19.75 -3.69
CA ASP A 70 2.36 -21.02 -3.02
C ASP A 70 2.83 -21.04 -1.56
N ALA A 71 2.18 -21.88 -0.75
CA ALA A 71 2.48 -22.00 0.68
C ALA A 71 3.93 -22.44 0.98
N SER A 72 4.62 -23.04 0.03
CA SER A 72 6.05 -23.35 0.15
C SER A 72 6.97 -22.13 0.00
N GLY A 73 6.48 -20.99 -0.51
CA GLY A 73 7.30 -19.80 -0.77
C GLY A 73 8.28 -19.98 -1.94
N THR A 74 7.97 -20.88 -2.86
CA THR A 74 8.88 -21.28 -3.96
C THR A 74 8.23 -21.18 -5.33
N GLY A 75 7.23 -20.33 -5.50
CA GLY A 75 6.66 -20.08 -6.80
C GLY A 75 5.40 -19.22 -6.76
N VAL A 76 5.31 -18.29 -7.69
CA VAL A 76 4.08 -17.52 -7.93
C VAL A 76 3.27 -18.23 -9.01
N HIS A 77 2.02 -18.54 -8.68
CA HIS A 77 1.05 -19.20 -9.55
C HIS A 77 0.05 -18.16 -10.04
N ILE A 78 -0.26 -18.18 -11.34
CA ILE A 78 -1.23 -17.30 -11.97
C ILE A 78 -2.34 -18.17 -12.56
N GLN A 79 -3.50 -18.09 -11.94
CA GLN A 79 -4.68 -18.86 -12.31
C GLN A 79 -5.62 -17.99 -13.14
N GLY A 80 -6.02 -18.47 -14.32
CA GLY A 80 -7.14 -17.87 -15.05
C GLY A 80 -8.45 -18.05 -14.28
N VAL A 81 -9.27 -17.01 -14.25
CA VAL A 81 -10.54 -16.95 -13.52
C VAL A 81 -11.66 -16.53 -14.47
N ASN A 82 -12.80 -17.21 -14.39
CA ASN A 82 -13.99 -16.81 -15.12
C ASN A 82 -14.65 -15.61 -14.40
N PRO A 83 -14.75 -14.41 -15.01
CA PRO A 83 -15.22 -13.21 -14.31
C PRO A 83 -16.69 -13.25 -13.84
N LYS A 84 -17.49 -14.21 -14.30
CA LYS A 84 -18.90 -14.35 -13.94
C LYS A 84 -19.16 -15.39 -12.85
N THR A 85 -18.35 -16.44 -12.81
CA THR A 85 -18.55 -17.58 -11.90
C THR A 85 -17.42 -17.72 -10.87
N PHE A 86 -16.32 -17.01 -11.09
CA PHE A 86 -15.08 -17.10 -10.32
C PHE A 86 -14.43 -18.49 -10.29
N ALA A 87 -14.86 -19.39 -11.18
CA ALA A 87 -14.24 -20.71 -11.33
C ALA A 87 -12.88 -20.61 -12.04
N ALA A 88 -12.01 -21.58 -11.76
CA ALA A 88 -10.72 -21.71 -12.41
C ALA A 88 -10.88 -22.00 -13.92
N VAL A 89 -10.06 -21.34 -14.74
CA VAL A 89 -10.00 -21.51 -16.19
C VAL A 89 -8.57 -21.87 -16.59
N GLY A 90 -8.44 -23.00 -17.30
CA GLY A 90 -7.15 -23.46 -17.82
C GLY A 90 -6.15 -23.88 -16.73
N THR A 91 -4.95 -24.23 -17.19
CA THR A 91 -3.83 -24.59 -16.31
C THR A 91 -3.14 -23.32 -15.78
N PRO A 92 -2.81 -23.24 -14.48
CA PRO A 92 -2.02 -22.12 -13.96
C PRO A 92 -0.68 -21.97 -14.67
N VAL A 93 -0.26 -20.73 -14.88
CA VAL A 93 1.14 -20.41 -15.19
C VAL A 93 1.93 -20.37 -13.89
N ILE A 94 3.16 -20.90 -13.89
CA ILE A 94 4.01 -20.97 -12.69
C ILE A 94 5.33 -20.23 -12.95
N VAL A 95 5.59 -19.20 -12.16
CA VAL A 95 6.88 -18.51 -12.06
C VAL A 95 7.65 -19.09 -10.88
N LYS A 96 8.46 -20.12 -11.14
CA LYS A 96 9.09 -20.98 -10.12
C LYS A 96 10.03 -20.27 -9.15
N ASN A 97 10.62 -19.15 -9.53
CA ASN A 97 11.57 -18.45 -8.66
C ASN A 97 10.96 -17.23 -7.98
N GLY A 98 9.67 -16.95 -8.25
CA GLY A 98 8.94 -15.85 -7.65
C GLY A 98 8.83 -16.02 -6.13
N LYS A 99 9.07 -14.95 -5.39
CA LYS A 99 9.03 -14.92 -3.92
C LYS A 99 7.83 -14.15 -3.35
N GLU A 100 7.18 -13.33 -4.16
CA GLU A 100 5.98 -12.60 -3.76
C GLU A 100 5.17 -12.17 -4.99
N ALA A 101 3.83 -12.20 -4.91
CA ALA A 101 2.96 -11.69 -5.96
C ALA A 101 2.72 -10.18 -5.73
N GLY A 102 3.50 -9.33 -6.41
CA GLY A 102 3.53 -7.89 -6.17
C GLY A 102 2.58 -7.05 -7.00
N GLY A 103 1.92 -7.61 -8.01
CA GLY A 103 0.97 -6.87 -8.84
C GLY A 103 0.64 -7.63 -10.13
N LEU A 104 -0.53 -7.34 -10.69
CA LEU A 104 -1.05 -8.07 -11.85
C LEU A 104 -1.84 -7.14 -12.76
N VAL A 105 -1.57 -7.21 -14.06
CA VAL A 105 -2.35 -6.55 -15.10
C VAL A 105 -2.89 -7.61 -16.04
N ALA A 106 -4.19 -7.61 -16.30
CA ALA A 106 -4.80 -8.49 -17.27
C ALA A 106 -4.94 -7.81 -18.63
N HIS A 107 -4.75 -8.58 -19.69
CA HIS A 107 -4.97 -8.20 -21.08
C HIS A 107 -5.93 -9.19 -21.73
N ASN A 108 -6.53 -8.80 -22.85
CA ASN A 108 -7.41 -9.68 -23.62
C ASN A 108 -6.67 -10.96 -24.11
N ASP A 109 -5.34 -10.89 -24.23
CA ASP A 109 -4.49 -11.98 -24.70
C ASP A 109 -3.62 -12.64 -23.61
N GLY A 110 -3.73 -12.23 -22.35
CA GLY A 110 -2.87 -12.76 -21.28
C GLY A 110 -2.76 -11.82 -20.09
N PHE A 111 -1.58 -11.75 -19.47
CA PHE A 111 -1.35 -10.93 -18.27
C PHE A 111 0.10 -10.49 -18.15
N ALA A 112 0.34 -9.45 -17.36
CA ALA A 112 1.65 -9.10 -16.83
C ALA A 112 1.66 -9.25 -15.30
N LEU A 113 2.76 -9.77 -14.76
CA LEU A 113 2.97 -10.02 -13.34
C LEU A 113 4.19 -9.24 -12.85
N LEU A 114 4.06 -8.56 -11.72
CA LEU A 114 5.17 -8.08 -10.90
C LEU A 114 5.45 -9.09 -9.78
N THR A 115 6.69 -9.52 -9.65
CA THR A 115 7.20 -10.41 -8.59
C THR A 115 8.64 -10.02 -8.28
N ASN A 116 9.24 -10.63 -7.28
CA ASN A 116 10.68 -10.63 -7.06
C ASN A 116 11.26 -12.04 -7.19
N GLU A 117 12.52 -12.15 -7.58
CA GLU A 117 13.24 -13.43 -7.60
C GLU A 117 14.74 -13.25 -7.39
N VAL A 118 15.40 -14.27 -6.83
CA VAL A 118 16.86 -14.27 -6.67
C VAL A 118 17.50 -14.56 -8.03
N VAL A 119 18.32 -13.62 -8.50
CA VAL A 119 19.08 -13.76 -9.75
C VAL A 119 20.52 -14.13 -9.44
N SER A 120 20.85 -15.39 -9.66
CA SER A 120 22.20 -15.91 -9.41
C SER A 120 23.25 -15.13 -10.20
N GLY A 121 24.32 -14.74 -9.52
CA GLY A 121 25.41 -13.94 -10.09
C GLY A 121 25.17 -12.43 -10.05
N GLU A 122 23.97 -11.98 -9.66
CA GLU A 122 23.61 -10.56 -9.57
C GLU A 122 23.46 -10.11 -8.11
N SER A 123 22.53 -10.70 -7.37
CA SER A 123 22.29 -10.41 -5.95
C SER A 123 21.90 -11.68 -5.19
N LYS A 124 22.18 -11.69 -3.88
CA LYS A 124 21.65 -12.71 -2.95
C LYS A 124 20.21 -12.39 -2.55
N ASP A 125 19.87 -11.11 -2.54
CA ASP A 125 18.52 -10.64 -2.26
C ASP A 125 17.67 -10.68 -3.54
N PRO A 126 16.37 -10.96 -3.44
CA PRO A 126 15.47 -10.96 -4.59
C PRO A 126 15.51 -9.62 -5.34
N LEU A 127 15.48 -9.68 -6.67
CA LEU A 127 15.36 -8.52 -7.54
C LEU A 127 13.93 -8.40 -8.05
N PRO A 128 13.39 -7.17 -8.18
CA PRO A 128 12.06 -6.96 -8.74
C PRO A 128 12.09 -7.27 -10.24
N VAL A 129 11.07 -7.98 -10.72
CA VAL A 129 10.98 -8.48 -12.09
C VAL A 129 9.54 -8.44 -12.58
N MET A 130 9.38 -8.07 -13.85
CA MET A 130 8.11 -8.14 -14.56
C MET A 130 8.12 -9.29 -15.56
N TYR A 131 7.07 -10.09 -15.57
CA TYR A 131 6.80 -11.10 -16.59
C TYR A 131 5.60 -10.69 -17.42
N LYS A 132 5.67 -10.83 -18.75
CA LYS A 132 4.49 -10.76 -19.62
C LYS A 132 4.22 -12.11 -20.23
N TYR A 133 2.98 -12.55 -20.15
CA TYR A 133 2.46 -13.69 -20.90
C TYR A 133 1.43 -13.22 -21.92
N THR A 134 1.56 -13.72 -23.14
CA THR A 134 0.63 -13.49 -24.26
C THR A 134 0.32 -14.84 -24.88
N ASN A 135 -0.97 -15.13 -25.07
CA ASN A 135 -1.50 -16.38 -25.62
C ASN A 135 -0.91 -17.62 -24.92
N GLY A 136 -0.79 -17.56 -23.59
CA GLY A 136 -0.27 -18.64 -22.75
C GLY A 136 1.24 -18.86 -22.81
N LYS A 137 2.01 -17.99 -23.50
CA LYS A 137 3.47 -18.07 -23.60
C LYS A 137 4.12 -16.83 -22.99
N GLN A 138 5.28 -17.01 -22.35
CA GLN A 138 6.07 -15.89 -21.87
C GLN A 138 6.54 -15.06 -23.08
N ALA A 139 6.09 -13.81 -23.15
CA ALA A 139 6.50 -12.85 -24.17
C ALA A 139 7.86 -12.23 -23.80
N PHE A 140 7.98 -11.76 -22.55
CA PHE A 140 9.24 -11.24 -22.02
C PHE A 140 9.33 -11.40 -20.50
N ARG A 141 10.55 -11.23 -20.00
CA ARG A 141 10.91 -11.11 -18.58
C ARG A 141 11.89 -9.94 -18.45
N THR A 142 11.59 -8.98 -17.59
CA THR A 142 12.33 -7.72 -17.48
C THR A 142 12.71 -7.45 -16.02
N LEU A 143 14.01 -7.31 -15.75
CA LEU A 143 14.49 -6.89 -14.44
C LEU A 143 14.20 -5.41 -14.22
N LEU A 144 13.73 -5.07 -13.02
CA LEU A 144 13.38 -3.71 -12.61
C LEU A 144 14.37 -3.15 -11.56
N GLY A 145 15.32 -3.99 -11.13
CA GLY A 145 16.44 -3.67 -10.26
C GLY A 145 17.70 -4.43 -10.69
N GLY A 146 18.73 -4.37 -9.88
CA GLY A 146 20.07 -4.90 -10.17
C GLY A 146 21.07 -3.80 -10.55
N SER A 147 22.27 -4.21 -10.91
CA SER A 147 23.40 -3.33 -11.28
C SER A 147 23.30 -2.74 -12.70
N GLY A 148 22.29 -3.13 -13.48
CA GLY A 148 22.06 -2.67 -14.85
C GLY A 148 21.47 -1.26 -14.98
N PHE A 149 21.17 -0.60 -13.85
CA PHE A 149 20.57 0.74 -13.82
C PHE A 149 21.61 1.79 -13.44
N SER A 150 21.30 3.06 -13.73
CA SER A 150 22.11 4.18 -13.29
C SER A 150 22.07 4.29 -11.75
N GLY A 151 23.24 4.44 -11.12
CA GLY A 151 23.37 4.59 -9.67
C GLY A 151 23.68 3.30 -8.92
N ASP A 152 23.18 3.21 -7.69
CA ASP A 152 23.37 2.06 -6.81
C ASP A 152 22.55 0.85 -7.31
N ALA A 153 23.09 -0.35 -7.16
CA ALA A 153 22.35 -1.57 -7.52
C ALA A 153 21.26 -1.89 -6.49
N LEU A 154 20.04 -2.07 -6.99
CA LEU A 154 18.84 -2.19 -6.15
C LEU A 154 18.27 -3.62 -6.14
N ALA A 155 17.97 -4.12 -4.96
CA ALA A 155 17.18 -5.33 -4.73
C ALA A 155 15.80 -4.96 -4.15
N SER A 156 14.90 -5.92 -4.09
CA SER A 156 13.54 -5.79 -3.55
C SER A 156 13.20 -7.10 -2.80
N PRO A 157 13.72 -7.27 -1.57
CA PRO A 157 13.48 -8.47 -0.77
C PRO A 157 11.99 -8.64 -0.42
N ASP A 158 11.30 -7.51 -0.19
CA ASP A 158 9.86 -7.40 -0.06
C ASP A 158 9.36 -6.56 -1.24
N ILE A 159 8.51 -7.11 -2.11
CA ILE A 159 8.15 -6.39 -3.34
C ILE A 159 7.22 -5.22 -3.03
N ASN A 160 6.28 -5.41 -2.08
CA ASN A 160 5.28 -4.45 -1.57
C ASN A 160 4.97 -3.32 -2.54
N GLY A 161 4.70 -3.71 -3.79
CA GLY A 161 4.71 -2.81 -4.92
C GLY A 161 3.37 -2.80 -5.60
N ASP A 162 3.25 -2.03 -6.66
CA ASP A 162 2.07 -2.09 -7.51
C ASP A 162 2.47 -2.06 -8.98
N LEU A 163 1.66 -2.72 -9.81
CA LEU A 163 1.86 -2.80 -11.25
C LEU A 163 0.59 -2.34 -11.94
N VAL A 164 0.72 -1.28 -12.74
CA VAL A 164 -0.40 -0.73 -13.50
C VAL A 164 -0.03 -0.62 -14.97
N PHE A 165 -1.04 -0.57 -15.83
CA PHE A 165 -0.88 -0.37 -17.27
C PHE A 165 -1.87 0.68 -17.76
N SER A 166 -1.38 1.60 -18.59
CA SER A 166 -2.21 2.55 -19.30
C SER A 166 -2.03 2.33 -20.79
N GLU A 167 -3.09 1.88 -21.46
CA GLU A 167 -3.12 1.73 -22.91
C GLU A 167 -2.90 3.08 -23.61
N LYS A 168 -3.46 4.17 -23.04
CA LYS A 168 -3.32 5.52 -23.58
C LYS A 168 -1.90 6.07 -23.43
N ALA A 169 -1.25 5.83 -22.30
CA ALA A 169 0.15 6.20 -22.12
C ALA A 169 1.11 5.31 -22.91
N GLY A 170 0.71 4.05 -23.18
CA GLY A 170 1.55 3.05 -23.82
C GLY A 170 2.62 2.48 -22.89
N TYR A 171 2.38 2.43 -21.58
CA TYR A 171 3.35 1.93 -20.61
C TYR A 171 2.70 1.05 -19.54
N TYR A 172 3.45 0.03 -19.13
CA TYR A 172 3.37 -0.46 -17.77
C TYR A 172 4.19 0.45 -16.88
N ALA A 173 3.78 0.60 -15.64
CA ALA A 173 4.62 1.19 -14.62
C ALA A 173 4.55 0.36 -13.35
N ALA A 174 5.71 0.21 -12.71
CA ALA A 174 5.85 -0.49 -11.44
C ALA A 174 6.38 0.49 -10.39
N TYR A 175 5.72 0.54 -9.23
CA TYR A 175 6.22 1.22 -8.05
C TYR A 175 6.62 0.16 -7.03
N ILE A 176 7.88 0.14 -6.62
CA ILE A 176 8.49 -0.98 -5.88
C ILE A 176 9.26 -0.48 -4.66
N VAL A 177 9.17 -1.22 -3.56
CA VAL A 177 10.10 -1.06 -2.43
C VAL A 177 11.46 -1.61 -2.83
N VAL A 178 12.52 -0.89 -2.52
CA VAL A 178 13.89 -1.29 -2.85
C VAL A 178 14.83 -1.15 -1.67
N THR A 179 15.92 -1.91 -1.71
CA THR A 179 17.10 -1.72 -0.87
C THR A 179 18.34 -1.75 -1.76
N SER A 180 19.35 -0.95 -1.44
CA SER A 180 20.60 -1.03 -2.18
C SER A 180 21.54 -2.08 -1.58
N TYR A 181 22.15 -2.87 -2.44
CA TYR A 181 23.18 -3.85 -2.05
C TYR A 181 24.59 -3.43 -2.51
N SER A 182 24.76 -2.20 -3.02
CA SER A 182 26.05 -1.68 -3.46
C SER A 182 26.12 -0.15 -3.44
N GLY A 183 27.32 0.41 -3.58
CA GLY A 183 27.49 1.86 -3.64
C GLY A 183 27.24 2.57 -2.30
N SER A 184 26.91 3.86 -2.34
CA SER A 184 26.89 4.69 -1.13
C SER A 184 25.65 4.48 -0.27
N ALA A 185 24.54 4.01 -0.85
CA ALA A 185 23.32 3.71 -0.12
C ALA A 185 23.20 2.21 0.23
N SER A 186 24.30 1.46 0.21
CA SER A 186 24.25 0.03 0.55
C SER A 186 23.66 -0.19 1.95
N GLY A 187 22.61 -1.02 2.03
CA GLY A 187 21.83 -1.31 3.24
C GLY A 187 20.65 -0.37 3.48
N HIS A 188 20.52 0.72 2.71
CA HIS A 188 19.40 1.65 2.85
C HIS A 188 18.19 1.20 2.04
N PHE A 189 17.01 1.38 2.62
CA PHE A 189 15.72 1.14 1.97
C PHE A 189 15.11 2.42 1.42
N GLY A 190 14.31 2.26 0.38
CA GLY A 190 13.50 3.32 -0.20
C GLY A 190 12.54 2.73 -1.22
N ASP A 191 12.24 3.50 -2.26
CA ASP A 191 11.38 3.07 -3.34
C ASP A 191 11.89 3.50 -4.72
N ALA A 192 11.33 2.88 -5.75
CA ALA A 192 11.66 3.16 -7.14
C ALA A 192 10.45 3.04 -8.06
N ILE A 193 10.35 3.94 -9.05
CA ILE A 193 9.34 3.89 -10.11
C ILE A 193 10.03 3.52 -11.43
N ARG A 194 9.46 2.54 -12.14
CA ARG A 194 9.96 2.02 -13.43
C ARG A 194 8.85 2.06 -14.47
N TYR A 195 9.14 2.58 -15.65
CA TYR A 195 8.24 2.50 -16.81
C TYR A 195 8.76 1.45 -17.79
N ILE A 196 7.86 0.59 -18.28
CA ILE A 196 8.18 -0.53 -19.15
C ILE A 196 7.30 -0.45 -20.39
N THR A 197 7.91 -0.49 -21.57
CA THR A 197 7.17 -0.51 -22.83
C THR A 197 6.44 -1.84 -23.03
N PRO A 198 5.46 -1.93 -23.95
CA PRO A 198 4.79 -3.17 -24.29
C PRO A 198 5.73 -4.29 -24.81
N GLU A 199 6.93 -3.93 -25.26
CA GLU A 199 7.98 -4.86 -25.71
C GLU A 199 8.89 -5.33 -24.55
N GLY A 200 8.65 -4.85 -23.32
CA GLY A 200 9.41 -5.24 -22.14
C GLY A 200 10.69 -4.44 -21.90
N LYS A 201 10.87 -3.29 -22.56
CA LYS A 201 12.03 -2.42 -22.36
C LYS A 201 11.77 -1.44 -21.21
N VAL A 202 12.70 -1.33 -20.27
CA VAL A 202 12.64 -0.26 -19.25
C VAL A 202 13.07 1.07 -19.88
N GLU A 203 12.29 2.11 -19.67
CA GLU A 203 12.61 3.47 -20.10
C GLU A 203 12.69 4.42 -18.91
N GLU A 204 13.79 5.15 -18.81
CA GLU A 204 13.96 6.22 -17.85
C GLU A 204 13.31 7.49 -18.39
N ILE A 205 12.16 7.84 -17.81
CA ILE A 205 11.41 9.05 -18.14
C ILE A 205 11.75 10.11 -17.10
N GLN A 206 12.40 11.20 -17.54
CA GLN A 206 12.76 12.31 -16.65
C GLN A 206 11.52 12.90 -15.98
N GLY A 207 11.56 13.04 -14.64
CA GLY A 207 10.43 13.54 -13.86
C GLY A 207 9.29 12.54 -13.69
N ALA A 208 9.55 11.25 -13.94
CA ALA A 208 8.57 10.17 -13.71
C ALA A 208 9.23 8.88 -13.19
N SER A 209 10.38 8.50 -13.73
CA SER A 209 11.18 7.38 -13.23
C SER A 209 12.06 7.80 -12.05
N SER A 210 12.24 6.92 -11.08
CA SER A 210 13.09 7.17 -9.92
C SER A 210 13.78 5.88 -9.45
N SER A 211 15.08 5.92 -9.17
CA SER A 211 15.79 4.81 -8.50
C SER A 211 15.80 4.96 -6.97
N TRP A 212 15.45 6.14 -6.49
CA TRP A 212 15.35 6.48 -5.08
C TRP A 212 14.26 7.54 -4.96
N GLY A 213 13.15 7.20 -4.31
CA GLY A 213 12.13 8.17 -3.93
C GLY A 213 12.01 8.36 -2.43
N CYS A 214 10.92 7.89 -1.82
CA CYS A 214 10.77 8.00 -0.37
C CYS A 214 11.79 7.10 0.34
N SER A 215 12.46 7.65 1.37
CA SER A 215 13.38 6.93 2.27
C SER A 215 12.58 6.01 3.17
N HIS A 216 13.11 4.79 3.40
CA HIS A 216 12.49 3.71 4.16
C HIS A 216 10.97 3.70 3.98
N ASN A 217 10.56 3.29 2.78
CA ASN A 217 9.18 3.25 2.37
C ASN A 217 8.33 2.45 3.38
N THR A 218 7.37 3.15 3.99
CA THR A 218 6.42 2.60 4.96
C THR A 218 5.04 2.32 4.36
N GLY A 219 4.87 2.62 3.07
CA GLY A 219 3.74 2.28 2.24
C GLY A 219 3.73 3.09 0.93
N ILE A 220 3.35 2.45 -0.18
CA ILE A 220 3.17 3.12 -1.47
C ILE A 220 1.78 2.89 -2.04
N ALA A 221 1.34 3.81 -2.88
CA ALA A 221 0.12 3.66 -3.66
C ALA A 221 0.36 4.17 -5.07
N PHE A 222 -0.18 3.46 -6.07
CA PHE A 222 0.10 3.74 -7.46
C PHE A 222 -1.11 3.47 -8.34
N GLU A 223 -1.37 4.34 -9.31
CA GLU A 223 -2.53 4.20 -10.19
C GLU A 223 -2.21 4.74 -11.60
N ALA A 224 -2.74 4.08 -12.62
CA ALA A 224 -2.51 4.43 -14.01
C ALA A 224 -3.03 5.84 -14.35
N ALA A 225 -2.25 6.56 -15.16
CA ALA A 225 -2.65 7.83 -15.75
C ALA A 225 -2.53 7.79 -17.28
N ASP A 226 -3.06 8.81 -17.94
CA ASP A 226 -3.07 8.89 -19.41
C ASP A 226 -1.68 9.16 -20.03
N GLU A 227 -0.73 9.57 -19.21
CA GLU A 227 0.68 9.79 -19.56
C GLU A 227 1.55 9.73 -18.29
N PRO A 228 2.85 9.41 -18.38
CA PRO A 228 3.79 9.57 -17.26
C PRO A 228 3.94 11.05 -16.82
N PRO A 229 4.29 11.33 -15.55
CA PRO A 229 4.26 10.40 -14.43
C PRO A 229 2.83 9.92 -14.12
N PHE A 230 2.70 8.70 -13.65
CA PHE A 230 1.46 8.12 -13.12
C PHE A 230 1.21 8.58 -11.69
N ALA A 231 -0.04 8.47 -11.23
CA ALA A 231 -0.41 8.92 -9.90
C ALA A 231 0.28 8.04 -8.85
N SER A 232 1.04 8.67 -7.97
CA SER A 232 1.83 7.98 -6.94
C SER A 232 1.77 8.71 -5.61
N LEU A 233 1.73 7.93 -4.53
CA LEU A 233 1.94 8.40 -3.17
C LEU A 233 2.95 7.51 -2.46
N CYS A 234 3.72 8.09 -1.54
CA CYS A 234 4.53 7.34 -0.59
C CYS A 234 4.40 7.89 0.82
N SER A 235 4.43 6.96 1.77
CA SER A 235 4.68 7.20 3.17
C SER A 235 6.15 6.92 3.45
N GLU A 236 6.75 7.73 4.30
CA GLU A 236 8.19 7.70 4.56
C GLU A 236 8.51 7.75 6.05
N ASP A 237 9.78 7.56 6.40
CA ASP A 237 10.24 7.38 7.78
C ASP A 237 10.52 8.67 8.56
N GLN A 238 10.23 9.83 7.98
CA GLN A 238 10.42 11.17 8.55
C GLN A 238 9.11 11.84 8.99
N GLY A 239 7.96 11.22 8.75
CA GLY A 239 6.69 11.62 9.34
C GLY A 239 5.69 12.26 8.38
N ALA A 240 5.69 11.89 7.11
CA ALA A 240 4.72 12.39 6.16
C ALA A 240 4.28 11.35 5.12
N ILE A 241 3.08 11.61 4.58
CA ILE A 241 2.58 11.00 3.35
C ILE A 241 2.63 12.06 2.26
N TRP A 242 3.32 11.76 1.16
CA TRP A 242 3.55 12.68 0.05
C TRP A 242 2.79 12.25 -1.19
N LEU A 243 2.20 13.23 -1.89
CA LEU A 243 1.78 13.05 -3.27
C LEU A 243 3.04 13.09 -4.14
N ASN A 244 3.51 11.89 -4.49
CA ASN A 244 4.84 11.65 -5.01
C ASN A 244 4.97 11.80 -6.54
N THR A 245 3.91 12.27 -7.19
CA THR A 245 3.76 12.17 -8.65
C THR A 245 4.75 13.05 -9.41
N GLU A 246 5.00 14.28 -8.96
CA GLU A 246 5.93 15.21 -9.63
C GLU A 246 7.33 15.24 -9.02
N THR A 247 7.47 14.96 -7.72
CA THR A 247 8.76 15.03 -7.02
C THR A 247 9.52 13.71 -7.04
N GLN A 248 8.80 12.58 -7.17
CA GLN A 248 9.34 11.23 -7.02
C GLN A 248 10.21 11.05 -5.77
N GLY A 249 9.98 11.83 -4.71
CA GLY A 249 10.50 11.66 -3.37
C GLY A 249 9.85 12.61 -2.37
N MET A 250 10.40 12.64 -1.15
CA MET A 250 9.89 13.36 0.02
C MET A 250 10.30 14.84 0.11
N SER A 251 10.44 15.55 -1.00
CA SER A 251 10.97 16.92 -0.97
C SER A 251 9.93 17.94 -0.46
N ASN A 252 10.39 18.98 0.26
CA ASN A 252 9.54 20.10 0.74
C ASN A 252 8.85 20.93 -0.35
N ASN A 253 9.20 20.75 -1.62
CA ASN A 253 8.47 21.32 -2.75
C ASN A 253 7.34 20.41 -3.27
N GLY A 254 7.17 19.22 -2.68
CA GLY A 254 6.07 18.29 -2.94
C GLY A 254 4.80 18.67 -2.20
N VAL A 255 3.73 17.93 -2.48
CA VAL A 255 2.42 18.13 -1.84
C VAL A 255 2.29 17.15 -0.68
N LYS A 256 2.22 17.66 0.54
CA LYS A 256 2.08 16.85 1.76
C LYS A 256 0.61 16.48 2.01
N VAL A 257 0.26 15.20 1.95
CA VAL A 257 -1.11 14.72 2.18
C VAL A 257 -1.42 14.64 3.68
N SER A 258 -0.52 14.04 4.45
CA SER A 258 -0.65 13.85 5.90
C SER A 258 0.70 14.06 6.59
N ASN A 259 0.66 14.50 7.85
CA ASN A 259 1.75 14.30 8.79
C ASN A 259 1.47 13.00 9.55
N GLU A 260 2.48 12.21 9.85
CA GLU A 260 2.38 10.94 10.58
C GLU A 260 3.44 10.90 11.67
N HIS A 261 3.09 10.28 12.79
CA HIS A 261 4.07 9.92 13.80
C HIS A 261 4.88 8.72 13.32
N VAL A 262 6.21 8.78 13.48
CA VAL A 262 7.13 7.76 12.96
C VAL A 262 8.16 7.34 13.98
N ILE A 263 8.47 6.04 14.02
CA ILE A 263 9.52 5.46 14.84
C ILE A 263 10.25 4.36 14.05
N ASN A 264 11.58 4.45 13.99
CA ASN A 264 12.44 3.40 13.43
C ASN A 264 12.01 2.89 12.05
N GLY A 265 11.54 3.77 11.16
CA GLY A 265 11.08 3.36 9.83
C GLY A 265 9.68 2.74 9.80
N ALA A 266 8.79 3.14 10.71
CA ALA A 266 7.38 2.77 10.69
C ALA A 266 6.47 3.99 10.92
N SER A 267 5.28 3.97 10.31
CA SER A 267 4.37 5.12 10.22
C SER A 267 2.88 4.75 10.30
N ASN A 268 2.48 3.87 11.22
CA ASN A 268 1.11 3.39 11.41
C ASN A 268 0.58 2.42 10.34
N GLU A 269 1.44 1.93 9.44
CA GLU A 269 1.09 1.03 8.32
C GLU A 269 0.01 1.63 7.39
N PRO A 270 0.21 2.86 6.88
CA PRO A 270 -0.87 3.66 6.31
C PRO A 270 -1.50 3.01 5.06
N MET A 271 -0.70 2.28 4.28
CA MET A 271 -1.16 1.55 3.09
C MET A 271 -1.21 0.02 3.28
N GLY A 272 -1.35 -0.47 4.52
CA GLY A 272 -1.54 -1.90 4.84
C GLY A 272 -0.27 -2.68 5.21
N GLY A 273 0.85 -1.97 5.42
CA GLY A 273 2.07 -2.51 6.02
C GLY A 273 2.77 -3.55 5.14
N MET A 274 3.32 -4.61 5.77
CA MET A 274 4.19 -5.55 5.07
C MET A 274 3.55 -6.26 3.89
N SER A 275 2.22 -6.36 3.76
CA SER A 275 1.55 -6.90 2.56
C SER A 275 0.84 -5.84 1.72
N GLY A 276 0.81 -4.60 2.23
CA GLY A 276 -0.09 -3.56 1.80
C GLY A 276 0.64 -2.50 1.02
N SER A 277 0.22 -2.35 -0.23
CA SER A 277 0.48 -1.22 -1.13
C SER A 277 -0.38 -1.44 -2.37
N TYR A 278 -1.67 -1.71 -2.16
CA TYR A 278 -2.60 -2.06 -3.24
C TYR A 278 -4.00 -1.57 -2.93
N SER A 279 -4.71 -1.17 -3.98
CA SER A 279 -6.06 -0.62 -3.87
C SER A 279 -6.18 0.46 -2.78
N SER A 280 -5.13 1.24 -2.50
CA SER A 280 -5.21 2.40 -1.59
C SER A 280 -5.43 3.69 -2.38
N LEU A 281 -5.08 3.70 -3.67
CA LEU A 281 -5.27 4.78 -4.62
C LEU A 281 -6.10 4.26 -5.79
N ALA A 282 -7.15 4.98 -6.19
CA ALA A 282 -7.98 4.61 -7.31
C ALA A 282 -8.40 5.83 -8.14
N ARG A 283 -8.36 5.70 -9.47
CA ARG A 283 -8.87 6.71 -10.40
C ARG A 283 -10.39 6.61 -10.51
N PHE A 284 -11.11 7.73 -10.50
CA PHE A 284 -12.54 7.73 -10.83
C PHE A 284 -12.73 7.40 -12.31
N ILE A 285 -13.62 6.45 -12.61
CA ILE A 285 -13.77 5.92 -13.96
C ILE A 285 -14.24 7.01 -14.92
N GLY A 286 -13.50 7.22 -16.02
CA GLY A 286 -13.81 8.27 -17.00
C GLY A 286 -13.54 9.69 -16.51
N SER A 287 -12.76 9.85 -15.44
CA SER A 287 -12.32 11.14 -14.88
C SER A 287 -10.80 11.18 -14.75
N ASP A 288 -10.24 12.38 -14.58
CA ASP A 288 -8.84 12.55 -14.18
C ASP A 288 -8.66 12.61 -12.67
N SER A 289 -9.75 12.57 -11.90
CA SER A 289 -9.68 12.61 -10.43
C SER A 289 -9.36 11.26 -9.80
N TYR A 290 -8.79 11.30 -8.60
CA TYR A 290 -8.39 10.13 -7.83
C TYR A 290 -8.90 10.22 -6.39
N ILE A 291 -9.05 9.06 -5.75
CA ILE A 291 -9.27 8.91 -4.32
C ILE A 291 -8.13 8.08 -3.72
N PHE A 292 -7.60 8.56 -2.60
CA PHE A 292 -6.62 7.85 -1.79
C PHE A 292 -7.20 7.57 -0.40
N SER A 293 -7.01 6.38 0.14
CA SER A 293 -7.39 6.00 1.51
C SER A 293 -6.24 5.38 2.27
N TRP A 294 -6.14 5.70 3.56
CA TRP A 294 -5.13 5.18 4.47
C TRP A 294 -5.67 5.10 5.90
N VAL A 295 -4.91 4.43 6.77
CA VAL A 295 -5.13 4.45 8.22
C VAL A 295 -4.13 5.37 8.91
N SER A 296 -4.58 6.14 9.90
CA SER A 296 -3.72 7.08 10.63
C SER A 296 -4.22 7.30 12.06
N ARG A 297 -3.28 7.51 12.99
CA ARG A 297 -3.58 7.97 14.36
C ARG A 297 -3.83 9.49 14.45
N GLY A 298 -3.67 10.20 13.33
CA GLY A 298 -3.71 11.67 13.26
C GLY A 298 -2.45 12.31 13.84
N ALA A 299 -2.25 13.59 13.52
CA ALA A 299 -1.06 14.36 13.85
C ALA A 299 -1.37 15.63 14.65
N ILE A 300 -0.70 15.78 15.78
CA ILE A 300 -0.70 16.97 16.63
C ILE A 300 0.73 17.39 16.96
N ASP A 301 0.87 18.58 17.54
CA ASP A 301 2.13 19.08 18.12
C ASP A 301 3.33 18.97 17.18
N LEU A 302 3.28 19.68 16.05
CA LEU A 302 4.35 19.65 15.07
C LEU A 302 5.63 20.28 15.62
N THR A 303 6.71 19.52 15.58
CA THR A 303 8.06 19.97 15.96
C THR A 303 9.00 19.90 14.75
N LEU A 304 10.13 20.59 14.82
CA LEU A 304 11.11 20.56 13.75
C LEU A 304 11.73 19.16 13.62
N ASN A 305 11.81 18.63 12.41
CA ASN A 305 12.69 17.51 12.13
C ASN A 305 14.11 18.07 11.92
N ASP A 306 14.92 18.04 12.97
CA ASP A 306 16.27 18.61 12.98
C ASP A 306 17.22 17.91 11.97
N TRP A 307 16.96 16.65 11.66
CA TRP A 307 17.80 15.88 10.72
C TRP A 307 17.60 16.33 9.28
N MET A 308 16.33 16.52 8.88
CA MET A 308 15.96 16.97 7.54
C MET A 308 16.03 18.50 7.38
N GLY A 309 15.88 19.24 8.47
CA GLY A 309 15.97 20.69 8.53
C GLY A 309 14.65 21.43 8.28
N GLU A 310 14.76 22.72 7.95
CA GLU A 310 13.62 23.63 7.84
C GLU A 310 12.58 23.15 6.80
N GLY A 311 11.31 23.16 7.19
CA GLY A 311 10.16 22.73 6.39
C GLY A 311 9.73 21.27 6.61
N TYR A 312 10.57 20.47 7.29
CA TYR A 312 10.23 19.12 7.72
C TYR A 312 9.82 19.10 9.19
N THR A 313 8.83 18.27 9.52
CA THR A 313 8.22 18.25 10.85
C THR A 313 8.05 16.84 11.37
N HIS A 314 8.28 16.64 12.66
CA HIS A 314 7.76 15.49 13.39
C HIS A 314 6.38 15.80 13.93
N ALA A 315 5.56 14.78 14.14
CA ALA A 315 4.23 14.88 14.73
C ALA A 315 4.08 13.89 15.89
N GLU A 316 3.28 14.26 16.87
CA GLU A 316 2.75 13.36 17.89
C GLU A 316 1.41 12.78 17.44
N ASN A 317 1.09 11.59 17.94
CA ASN A 317 -0.18 10.94 17.66
C ASN A 317 -1.36 11.71 18.28
N ARG A 318 -2.39 12.00 17.47
CA ARG A 318 -3.66 12.59 17.97
C ARG A 318 -4.46 11.59 18.81
N THR A 319 -4.46 10.34 18.38
CA THR A 319 -5.24 9.24 18.98
C THR A 319 -4.37 8.01 19.17
N ASN A 320 -4.74 7.15 20.11
CA ASN A 320 -4.00 5.90 20.33
C ASN A 320 -4.29 4.83 19.27
N ASN A 321 -5.53 4.79 18.79
CA ASN A 321 -6.00 3.88 17.74
C ASN A 321 -6.00 4.57 16.38
N ARG A 322 -5.84 3.82 15.29
CA ARG A 322 -5.90 4.36 13.93
C ARG A 322 -7.35 4.53 13.48
N ASN A 323 -7.56 5.53 12.64
CA ASN A 323 -8.80 5.84 11.96
C ASN A 323 -8.57 5.85 10.44
N VAL A 324 -9.63 5.62 9.67
CA VAL A 324 -9.57 5.67 8.21
C VAL A 324 -9.71 7.12 7.75
N ALA A 325 -8.81 7.54 6.88
CA ALA A 325 -8.82 8.82 6.21
C ALA A 325 -8.94 8.65 4.69
N ILE A 326 -9.40 9.71 4.02
CA ILE A 326 -9.32 9.83 2.57
C ILE A 326 -8.78 11.20 2.13
N ALA A 327 -8.18 11.20 0.96
CA ALA A 327 -7.77 12.37 0.22
C ALA A 327 -8.30 12.25 -1.21
N LEU A 328 -8.60 13.38 -1.82
CA LEU A 328 -9.04 13.45 -3.21
C LEU A 328 -8.04 14.27 -4.00
N MET A 329 -7.84 13.89 -5.24
CA MET A 329 -7.01 14.66 -6.17
C MET A 329 -7.83 14.98 -7.42
N SER A 330 -7.73 16.22 -7.91
CA SER A 330 -8.48 16.66 -9.09
C SER A 330 -7.86 16.14 -10.38
N ASP A 331 -6.56 15.85 -10.32
CA ASP A 331 -5.75 15.20 -11.32
C ASP A 331 -4.70 14.33 -10.60
N LYS A 332 -3.78 13.70 -11.32
CA LYS A 332 -2.74 12.83 -10.74
C LYS A 332 -1.76 13.53 -9.77
N LYS A 333 -1.72 14.87 -9.72
CA LYS A 333 -0.71 15.66 -8.98
C LYS A 333 -1.28 16.80 -8.13
N THR A 334 -2.58 17.04 -8.18
CA THR A 334 -3.21 18.17 -7.47
C THR A 334 -4.16 17.67 -6.39
N LEU A 335 -3.81 17.90 -5.12
CA LEU A 335 -4.69 17.63 -3.97
C LEU A 335 -5.91 18.56 -3.98
N VAL A 336 -7.11 18.01 -3.77
CA VAL A 336 -8.33 18.78 -3.55
C VAL A 336 -8.35 19.26 -2.10
N GLY A 337 -8.15 20.56 -1.91
CA GLY A 337 -8.09 21.18 -0.59
C GLY A 337 -6.69 21.68 -0.27
N LYS A 338 -6.40 21.85 1.01
CA LYS A 338 -5.07 22.25 1.48
C LYS A 338 -4.21 21.01 1.69
N GLN A 339 -2.91 21.15 1.48
CA GLN A 339 -1.93 20.18 1.98
C GLN A 339 -1.78 20.29 3.50
N ALA A 340 -1.21 19.26 4.11
CA ALA A 340 -0.84 19.24 5.52
C ALA A 340 0.14 20.38 5.84
N THR A 341 0.00 20.98 7.02
CA THR A 341 0.89 22.07 7.45
C THR A 341 2.28 21.52 7.79
N SER A 342 3.30 22.33 7.51
CA SER A 342 4.69 22.12 7.98
C SER A 342 5.11 23.22 8.97
N GLU A 343 4.15 23.96 9.53
CA GLU A 343 4.43 25.02 10.50
C GLU A 343 4.90 24.41 11.82
N VAL A 344 6.19 24.57 12.13
CA VAL A 344 6.77 24.18 13.42
C VAL A 344 6.07 24.95 14.55
N GLY A 345 5.62 24.22 15.56
CA GLY A 345 4.83 24.74 16.67
C GLY A 345 3.32 24.67 16.46
N ALA A 346 2.84 24.25 15.28
CA ALA A 346 1.42 24.02 15.06
C ALA A 346 0.88 22.93 15.98
N LYS A 347 -0.22 23.23 16.67
CA LYS A 347 -0.90 22.27 17.57
C LYS A 347 -1.74 21.24 16.83
N ASP A 348 -2.13 21.55 15.61
CA ASP A 348 -2.94 20.72 14.74
C ASP A 348 -2.19 20.50 13.43
N GLY A 349 -1.82 19.23 13.15
CA GLY A 349 -1.04 18.84 11.98
C GLY A 349 -1.87 18.27 10.83
N ASP A 350 -3.18 18.05 11.02
CA ASP A 350 -4.00 17.24 10.11
C ASP A 350 -5.43 17.78 9.90
N SER A 351 -5.70 19.05 10.25
CA SER A 351 -7.00 19.71 10.06
C SER A 351 -7.64 19.60 8.67
N GLN A 352 -6.83 19.36 7.63
CA GLN A 352 -7.27 19.16 6.25
C GLN A 352 -7.76 17.73 5.94
N VAL A 353 -7.45 16.76 6.79
CA VAL A 353 -7.74 15.33 6.55
C VAL A 353 -9.24 15.09 6.59
N ASN A 354 -9.75 14.34 5.60
CA ASN A 354 -11.15 13.94 5.56
C ASN A 354 -11.29 12.54 6.20
N TRP A 355 -11.80 12.51 7.44
CA TRP A 355 -11.93 11.29 8.24
C TRP A 355 -13.19 10.48 7.88
N ILE A 356 -12.97 9.21 7.50
CA ILE A 356 -14.03 8.22 7.32
C ILE A 356 -14.48 7.62 8.65
N THR A 357 -13.58 7.52 9.63
CA THR A 357 -13.90 7.09 10.98
C THR A 357 -13.32 8.04 12.02
N ASP A 358 -13.98 8.13 13.16
CA ASP A 358 -13.55 8.87 14.34
C ASP A 358 -14.06 8.12 15.59
N GLY A 359 -13.38 7.03 15.95
CA GLY A 359 -13.87 6.10 16.98
C GLY A 359 -12.80 5.61 17.92
N ALA A 360 -13.20 4.75 18.87
CA ALA A 360 -12.30 4.07 19.80
C ALA A 360 -11.77 2.72 19.29
N ASN A 361 -12.34 2.20 18.20
CA ASN A 361 -11.83 1.01 17.52
C ASN A 361 -10.59 1.37 16.70
N ASP A 362 -9.60 0.47 16.64
CA ASP A 362 -8.51 0.61 15.68
C ASP A 362 -8.99 0.17 14.29
N CYS A 363 -8.59 0.93 13.28
CA CYS A 363 -8.84 0.61 11.88
C CYS A 363 -7.55 0.12 11.22
N SER A 364 -7.65 -0.95 10.44
CA SER A 364 -6.53 -1.52 9.68
C SER A 364 -6.95 -1.83 8.25
N ASN A 365 -5.97 -2.08 7.38
CA ASN A 365 -6.18 -2.61 6.03
C ASN A 365 -7.18 -1.77 5.19
N ALA A 366 -6.94 -0.46 5.12
CA ALA A 366 -7.82 0.45 4.39
C ALA A 366 -7.57 0.40 2.87
N HIS A 367 -8.65 0.33 2.10
CA HIS A 367 -8.63 0.32 0.63
C HIS A 367 -9.68 1.26 0.04
N ALA A 368 -9.43 1.71 -1.19
CA ALA A 368 -10.32 2.47 -2.05
C ALA A 368 -10.41 1.84 -3.45
N ALA A 369 -11.62 1.85 -4.02
CA ALA A 369 -11.88 1.52 -5.42
C ALA A 369 -13.08 2.34 -5.93
N THR A 370 -13.21 2.55 -7.24
CA THR A 370 -14.25 3.42 -7.79
C THR A 370 -15.32 2.62 -8.55
N PHE A 371 -16.60 2.91 -8.30
CA PHE A 371 -17.69 2.29 -9.07
C PHE A 371 -17.84 2.94 -10.43
N ASP A 372 -17.67 4.26 -10.48
CA ASP A 372 -17.89 5.12 -11.63
C ASP A 372 -17.15 6.46 -11.45
N ALA A 373 -17.49 7.47 -12.28
CA ALA A 373 -16.92 8.81 -12.22
C ALA A 373 -17.25 9.62 -10.96
N SER A 374 -18.21 9.15 -10.15
CA SER A 374 -18.89 9.93 -9.11
C SER A 374 -18.94 9.26 -7.75
N THR A 375 -18.75 7.94 -7.68
CA THR A 375 -18.84 7.17 -6.44
C THR A 375 -17.66 6.24 -6.29
N ALA A 376 -17.12 6.19 -5.07
CA ALA A 376 -16.09 5.26 -4.66
C ALA A 376 -16.53 4.43 -3.46
N LEU A 377 -15.85 3.31 -3.27
CA LEU A 377 -15.94 2.42 -2.13
C LEU A 377 -14.67 2.59 -1.30
N VAL A 378 -14.83 2.83 0.00
CA VAL A 378 -13.76 2.77 0.99
C VAL A 378 -14.03 1.58 1.91
N THR A 379 -13.01 0.77 2.19
CA THR A 379 -13.10 -0.41 3.06
C THR A 379 -12.02 -0.38 4.13
N TRP A 380 -12.28 -1.03 5.26
CA TRP A 380 -11.31 -1.22 6.35
C TRP A 380 -11.76 -2.37 7.25
N GLU A 381 -10.86 -2.85 8.08
CA GLU A 381 -11.14 -3.79 9.15
C GLU A 381 -11.13 -3.06 10.50
N GLU A 382 -12.05 -3.42 11.40
CA GLU A 382 -12.08 -2.86 12.75
C GLU A 382 -11.59 -3.85 13.80
N ILE A 383 -10.83 -3.33 14.76
CA ILE A 383 -10.41 -4.00 15.97
C ILE A 383 -11.07 -3.33 17.16
N SER A 384 -11.93 -4.08 17.86
CA SER A 384 -12.56 -3.64 19.11
C SER A 384 -11.66 -3.93 20.31
N ASN A 385 -11.71 -3.02 21.29
CA ASN A 385 -10.82 -3.04 22.48
C ASN A 385 -9.33 -3.14 22.08
N PRO A 386 -8.83 -2.24 21.23
CA PRO A 386 -7.49 -2.36 20.69
C PRO A 386 -6.42 -2.19 21.77
N ILE A 387 -5.39 -3.03 21.69
CA ILE A 387 -4.15 -2.95 22.46
C ILE A 387 -3.06 -2.51 21.49
N CYS A 388 -2.61 -1.27 21.63
CA CYS A 388 -1.62 -0.64 20.78
C CYS A 388 -0.30 -0.49 21.56
N GLU A 389 0.51 -1.55 21.62
CA GLU A 389 1.76 -1.58 22.39
C GLU A 389 2.87 -0.71 21.78
N ASN A 390 2.79 -0.43 20.48
CA ASN A 390 3.76 0.39 19.76
C ASN A 390 3.03 1.54 19.03
N GLU A 391 3.47 2.76 19.31
CA GLU A 391 2.83 4.02 18.89
C GLU A 391 2.99 4.35 17.40
N ALA A 392 3.85 3.63 16.65
CA ALA A 392 4.00 3.77 15.20
C ALA A 392 3.63 2.51 14.42
N MET A 393 3.06 1.49 15.07
CA MET A 393 2.70 0.20 14.46
C MET A 393 1.22 -0.14 14.68
N GLY A 394 0.75 -1.24 14.08
CA GLY A 394 -0.60 -1.74 14.27
C GLY A 394 -0.95 -2.18 15.68
N CYS A 395 -2.26 -2.25 15.95
CA CYS A 395 -2.82 -2.72 17.21
C CYS A 395 -3.31 -4.17 17.10
N LYS A 396 -3.44 -4.86 18.23
CA LYS A 396 -4.11 -6.17 18.33
C LYS A 396 -5.42 -6.05 19.08
N GLY A 397 -6.32 -7.00 18.88
CA GLY A 397 -7.59 -7.09 19.60
C GLY A 397 -8.66 -7.78 18.79
N LYS A 398 -9.91 -7.67 19.25
CA LYS A 398 -10.97 -8.49 18.72
C LYS A 398 -11.46 -7.92 17.40
N PHE A 399 -11.32 -8.71 16.33
CA PHE A 399 -11.91 -8.39 15.03
C PHE A 399 -13.41 -8.07 15.16
N ALA A 400 -13.81 -6.92 14.65
CA ALA A 400 -15.16 -6.33 14.75
C ALA A 400 -15.81 -6.11 13.37
N GLY A 401 -15.37 -6.91 12.40
CA GLY A 401 -15.90 -6.96 11.05
C GLY A 401 -15.16 -6.02 10.09
N THR A 402 -15.25 -6.37 8.82
CA THR A 402 -14.84 -5.54 7.67
C THR A 402 -15.97 -4.58 7.35
N LYS A 403 -15.64 -3.30 7.19
CA LYS A 403 -16.58 -2.22 6.88
C LYS A 403 -16.47 -1.81 5.41
N PHE A 404 -17.59 -1.39 4.85
CA PHE A 404 -17.71 -0.92 3.47
C PHE A 404 -18.53 0.37 3.44
N GLN A 405 -17.92 1.48 3.04
CA GLN A 405 -18.54 2.79 2.96
C GLN A 405 -18.47 3.34 1.54
N ALA A 406 -19.62 3.64 0.94
CA ALA A 406 -19.63 4.43 -0.29
C ALA A 406 -19.36 5.90 0.03
N VAL A 407 -18.60 6.57 -0.82
CA VAL A 407 -18.34 8.01 -0.78
C VAL A 407 -18.54 8.62 -2.17
N ASP A 408 -19.02 9.87 -2.24
CA ASP A 408 -19.07 10.58 -3.51
C ASP A 408 -17.67 11.10 -3.93
N SER A 409 -17.56 11.61 -5.15
CA SER A 409 -16.33 12.22 -5.69
C SER A 409 -15.90 13.51 -4.99
N LYS A 410 -16.64 13.96 -3.97
CA LYS A 410 -16.25 15.05 -3.06
C LYS A 410 -15.88 14.52 -1.67
N GLY A 411 -15.83 13.20 -1.49
CA GLY A 411 -15.39 12.54 -0.27
C GLY A 411 -16.47 12.53 0.81
N LYS A 412 -17.73 12.78 0.45
CA LYS A 412 -18.85 12.72 1.38
C LYS A 412 -19.37 11.29 1.47
N LYS A 413 -19.53 10.78 2.69
CA LYS A 413 -20.15 9.49 2.99
C LYS A 413 -21.58 9.41 2.42
N LEU A 414 -21.86 8.33 1.71
CA LEU A 414 -23.17 7.99 1.15
C LEU A 414 -23.82 6.88 1.97
N GLY A 415 -24.72 7.27 2.88
CA GLY A 415 -25.33 6.33 3.81
C GLY A 415 -24.37 5.90 4.93
N GLN A 416 -24.73 4.82 5.62
CA GLN A 416 -23.92 4.20 6.66
C GLN A 416 -23.02 3.11 6.06
N ALA A 417 -21.89 2.85 6.70
CA ALA A 417 -21.08 1.70 6.37
C ALA A 417 -21.84 0.39 6.64
N ILE A 418 -21.72 -0.58 5.74
CA ILE A 418 -22.17 -1.95 6.00
C ILE A 418 -21.01 -2.76 6.59
N THR A 419 -21.32 -3.81 7.35
CA THR A 419 -20.32 -4.68 8.00
C THR A 419 -20.49 -6.12 7.54
N SER A 420 -19.37 -6.84 7.40
CA SER A 420 -19.33 -8.31 7.27
C SER A 420 -18.28 -8.87 8.23
N ASP A 421 -18.60 -10.00 8.87
CA ASP A 421 -17.70 -10.73 9.78
C ASP A 421 -16.91 -11.84 9.08
N ASP A 422 -17.23 -12.13 7.82
CA ASP A 422 -16.76 -13.30 7.06
C ASP A 422 -16.20 -12.95 5.67
N THR A 423 -16.29 -11.68 5.26
CA THR A 423 -15.71 -11.15 4.03
C THR A 423 -14.65 -10.12 4.38
N TYR A 424 -13.44 -10.33 3.86
CA TYR A 424 -12.26 -9.48 4.10
C TYR A 424 -11.74 -8.94 2.76
N VAL A 425 -10.88 -7.93 2.80
CA VAL A 425 -10.20 -7.42 1.59
C VAL A 425 -8.74 -7.85 1.63
N ALA A 426 -8.43 -9.00 1.03
CA ALA A 426 -7.10 -9.62 1.05
C ALA A 426 -6.35 -9.53 -0.29
N GLY A 427 -6.98 -8.97 -1.32
CA GLY A 427 -6.40 -8.79 -2.63
C GLY A 427 -7.02 -7.61 -3.36
N ASP A 428 -6.52 -7.36 -4.57
CA ASP A 428 -6.83 -6.15 -5.32
C ASP A 428 -8.33 -6.04 -5.62
N MET A 429 -8.89 -4.86 -5.34
CA MET A 429 -10.26 -4.51 -5.66
C MET A 429 -10.33 -4.04 -7.11
N VAL A 430 -11.09 -4.75 -7.95
CA VAL A 430 -11.22 -4.48 -9.38
C VAL A 430 -12.66 -4.11 -9.72
N THR A 431 -12.83 -3.03 -10.47
CA THR A 431 -14.13 -2.69 -11.04
C THR A 431 -14.39 -3.51 -12.30
N MET A 432 -15.40 -4.36 -12.23
CA MET A 432 -15.85 -5.23 -13.30
C MET A 432 -16.52 -4.43 -14.43
N SER A 433 -16.66 -5.04 -15.61
CA SER A 433 -17.32 -4.41 -16.76
C SER A 433 -18.81 -4.10 -16.54
N ASP A 434 -19.43 -4.70 -15.53
CA ASP A 434 -20.80 -4.42 -15.10
C ASP A 434 -20.89 -3.34 -13.99
N GLY A 435 -19.76 -2.73 -13.61
CA GLY A 435 -19.68 -1.66 -12.62
C GLY A 435 -19.63 -2.13 -11.16
N ARG A 436 -19.68 -3.45 -10.89
CA ARG A 436 -19.45 -3.98 -9.54
C ARG A 436 -17.96 -3.94 -9.21
N ILE A 437 -17.62 -3.76 -7.94
CA ILE A 437 -16.25 -3.89 -7.46
C ILE A 437 -16.09 -5.29 -6.87
N CYS A 438 -15.15 -6.09 -7.36
CA CYS A 438 -14.92 -7.44 -6.89
C CYS A 438 -13.47 -7.66 -6.45
N TRP A 439 -13.26 -8.54 -5.48
CA TRP A 439 -11.94 -8.89 -4.96
C TRP A 439 -11.91 -10.34 -4.45
N PRO A 440 -10.73 -10.99 -4.47
CA PRO A 440 -10.55 -12.30 -3.86
C PRO A 440 -10.37 -12.20 -2.34
N TYR A 441 -10.76 -13.25 -1.63
CA TYR A 441 -10.45 -13.45 -0.22
C TYR A 441 -10.45 -14.95 0.12
N VAL A 442 -9.90 -15.31 1.28
CA VAL A 442 -10.01 -16.67 1.81
C VAL A 442 -11.13 -16.72 2.84
N ASN A 443 -12.02 -17.70 2.68
CA ASN A 443 -13.02 -18.01 3.68
C ASN A 443 -12.34 -18.69 4.88
N MET A 444 -12.04 -17.91 5.90
CA MET A 444 -11.33 -18.35 7.10
C MET A 444 -11.86 -17.63 8.33
N ALA A 445 -11.56 -18.16 9.51
CA ALA A 445 -11.72 -17.43 10.76
C ALA A 445 -10.57 -16.42 10.88
N TRP A 446 -10.86 -15.14 10.64
CA TRP A 446 -9.89 -14.07 10.77
C TRP A 446 -9.76 -13.65 12.23
N SER A 447 -8.52 -13.50 12.71
CA SER A 447 -8.23 -13.07 14.08
C SER A 447 -7.11 -12.04 14.06
N LEU A 448 -7.30 -10.99 14.85
CA LEU A 448 -6.34 -9.91 15.07
C LEU A 448 -5.92 -9.84 16.55
N ASP A 449 -6.28 -10.84 17.36
CA ASP A 449 -6.10 -10.87 18.82
C ASP A 449 -4.70 -11.35 19.26
N GLY A 450 -3.83 -11.75 18.32
CA GLY A 450 -2.56 -12.41 18.63
C GLY A 450 -1.64 -12.53 17.42
N PRO A 451 -0.62 -13.41 17.49
CA PRO A 451 0.35 -13.58 16.41
C PRO A 451 -0.29 -14.16 15.14
N ALA A 452 0.36 -13.96 14.01
CA ALA A 452 -0.08 -14.47 12.72
C ALA A 452 -0.24 -16.00 12.71
N GLN A 453 -1.47 -16.48 12.45
CA GLN A 453 -1.77 -17.90 12.32
C GLN A 453 -2.82 -18.14 11.23
N ALA A 454 -2.49 -18.97 10.25
CA ALA A 454 -3.48 -19.53 9.34
C ALA A 454 -3.03 -20.87 8.77
N ALA A 455 -4.00 -21.76 8.57
CA ALA A 455 -3.80 -22.98 7.82
C ALA A 455 -3.70 -22.68 6.33
N ASP A 456 -2.90 -23.48 5.62
CA ASP A 456 -2.87 -23.43 4.18
C ASP A 456 -4.22 -23.83 3.57
N VAL A 457 -4.63 -23.15 2.51
CA VAL A 457 -5.88 -23.38 1.81
C VAL A 457 -5.66 -23.77 0.36
N LYS A 458 -6.68 -24.38 -0.26
CA LYS A 458 -6.72 -24.68 -1.71
C LYS A 458 -7.90 -24.05 -2.41
N LYS A 459 -8.60 -23.14 -1.74
CA LYS A 459 -9.77 -22.46 -2.29
C LYS A 459 -9.70 -20.98 -1.99
N ILE A 460 -10.12 -20.19 -2.97
CA ILE A 460 -10.29 -18.75 -2.87
C ILE A 460 -11.77 -18.46 -3.11
N SER A 461 -12.30 -17.55 -2.31
CA SER A 461 -13.63 -16.95 -2.45
C SER A 461 -13.52 -15.61 -3.16
N PHE A 462 -14.63 -15.14 -3.71
CA PHE A 462 -14.72 -13.79 -4.28
C PHE A 462 -15.88 -13.04 -3.66
N ALA A 463 -15.68 -11.77 -3.38
CA ALA A 463 -16.74 -10.86 -2.98
C ALA A 463 -16.93 -9.83 -4.08
N CYS A 464 -18.17 -9.40 -4.27
CA CYS A 464 -18.53 -8.36 -5.22
C CYS A 464 -19.49 -7.40 -4.55
N LEU A 465 -19.23 -6.11 -4.67
CA LEU A 465 -20.06 -5.06 -4.13
C LEU A 465 -20.66 -4.22 -5.25
N SER A 466 -21.97 -4.04 -5.23
CA SER A 466 -22.72 -3.21 -6.18
C SER A 466 -23.10 -1.89 -5.53
N ASN A 467 -23.12 -0.80 -6.30
CA ASN A 467 -23.47 0.55 -5.82
C ASN A 467 -24.99 0.73 -5.56
N GLY A 468 -25.68 -0.25 -4.98
CA GLY A 468 -27.12 -0.20 -4.62
C GLY A 468 -28.11 -0.13 -5.81
N SER A 469 -27.66 0.22 -7.01
CA SER A 469 -28.38 0.19 -8.27
C SER A 469 -28.21 -1.18 -8.95
N GLY A 470 -28.62 -2.25 -8.26
CA GLY A 470 -28.62 -3.58 -8.85
C GLY A 470 -29.43 -3.59 -10.15
N SER A 471 -28.75 -3.79 -11.29
CA SER A 471 -29.39 -4.21 -12.52
C SER A 471 -29.87 -5.64 -12.32
N GLY A 472 -31.07 -5.77 -11.76
CA GLY A 472 -31.76 -7.04 -11.63
C GLY A 472 -32.09 -7.62 -12.99
N THR A 473 -31.25 -8.52 -13.49
CA THR A 473 -31.65 -9.55 -14.45
C THR A 473 -30.83 -10.82 -14.20
N GLY A 474 -31.35 -11.65 -13.30
CA GLY A 474 -30.79 -12.95 -12.97
C GLY A 474 -31.78 -13.75 -12.13
N SER A 475 -32.94 -14.10 -12.69
CA SER A 475 -33.75 -15.20 -12.15
C SER A 475 -32.98 -16.51 -12.33
N GLY A 476 -32.14 -16.85 -11.35
CA GLY A 476 -31.63 -18.19 -11.13
C GLY A 476 -32.46 -18.84 -10.03
N THR A 477 -33.34 -19.75 -10.43
CA THR A 477 -34.17 -20.58 -9.56
C THR A 477 -33.34 -21.22 -8.45
N GLY A 478 -33.79 -21.05 -7.21
CA GLY A 478 -33.15 -21.61 -6.03
C GLY A 478 -33.10 -23.14 -6.02
N ALA A 479 -32.06 -23.65 -5.38
CA ALA A 479 -32.07 -24.93 -4.69
C ALA A 479 -31.42 -24.71 -3.32
N SER A 480 -32.29 -24.67 -2.31
CA SER A 480 -31.92 -24.66 -0.91
C SER A 480 -31.32 -26.01 -0.55
N ALA A 481 -30.10 -26.03 0.00
CA ALA A 481 -29.55 -27.17 0.69
C ALA A 481 -29.24 -26.76 2.13
N SER A 482 -30.09 -27.22 3.04
CA SER A 482 -29.99 -27.02 4.48
C SER A 482 -28.74 -27.65 5.06
N ALA A 483 -28.05 -26.92 5.95
CA ALA A 483 -27.20 -27.51 6.97
C ALA A 483 -27.56 -26.89 8.32
N SER A 484 -28.34 -27.65 9.07
CA SER A 484 -28.76 -27.38 10.44
C SER A 484 -27.56 -27.45 11.38
N LYS A 485 -27.35 -26.42 12.21
CA LYS A 485 -26.83 -26.60 13.58
C LYS A 485 -27.54 -25.67 14.54
N ALA A 486 -28.16 -26.30 15.52
CA ALA A 486 -28.83 -25.70 16.65
C ALA A 486 -27.79 -25.18 17.67
N SER A 487 -28.05 -24.00 18.23
CA SER A 487 -27.61 -23.68 19.59
C SER A 487 -28.77 -23.02 20.33
N THR A 488 -29.04 -23.59 21.49
CA THR A 488 -30.13 -23.30 22.42
C THR A 488 -29.99 -21.91 23.03
N ALA A 489 -31.01 -21.07 22.81
CA ALA A 489 -31.23 -19.86 23.57
C ALA A 489 -31.80 -20.19 24.96
N VAL A 490 -31.22 -19.59 26.00
CA VAL A 490 -31.83 -19.45 27.33
C VAL A 490 -32.24 -17.99 27.49
N ALA A 491 -33.50 -17.78 27.88
CA ALA A 491 -34.12 -16.47 28.00
C ALA A 491 -34.11 -15.94 29.45
N GLU A 492 -33.81 -14.63 29.56
CA GLU A 492 -34.34 -13.61 30.50
C GLU A 492 -34.02 -13.67 32.01
N PRO A 493 -34.18 -12.55 32.79
CA PRO A 493 -34.97 -11.33 32.50
C PRO A 493 -34.35 -9.93 32.79
N ALA A 494 -34.95 -8.97 32.08
CA ALA A 494 -35.42 -7.62 32.43
C ALA A 494 -34.73 -6.73 33.51
N ALA A 495 -34.38 -5.53 33.03
CA ALA A 495 -34.70 -4.19 33.56
C ALA A 495 -34.17 -3.71 34.92
N SER A 496 -33.42 -2.60 34.88
CA SER A 496 -33.54 -1.49 35.82
C SER A 496 -33.31 -0.15 35.14
N LYS A 497 -34.22 0.79 35.44
CA LYS A 497 -34.26 2.19 34.98
C LYS A 497 -33.35 3.09 35.83
N THR A 498 -33.00 4.24 35.24
CA THR A 498 -32.54 5.53 35.83
C THR A 498 -31.11 5.55 36.39
N ALA A 499 -30.25 6.56 36.16
CA ALA A 499 -30.48 7.97 35.83
C ALA A 499 -29.32 8.64 35.05
N ASN A 500 -29.71 9.47 34.08
CA ASN A 500 -29.25 10.84 33.78
C ASN A 500 -27.90 11.37 34.33
N ALA A 501 -26.94 11.61 33.42
CA ALA A 501 -25.98 12.73 33.41
C ALA A 501 -25.31 12.75 32.02
N GLY A 502 -25.66 13.67 31.12
CA GLY A 502 -24.94 14.93 30.98
C GLY A 502 -24.41 15.08 29.55
N ALA A 503 -25.32 15.26 28.59
CA ALA A 503 -24.97 15.53 27.19
C ALA A 503 -24.36 16.94 27.07
N ALA A 504 -23.08 17.02 26.72
CA ALA A 504 -22.44 18.27 26.31
C ALA A 504 -22.95 18.64 24.90
N LYS A 505 -23.59 19.81 24.84
CA LYS A 505 -24.15 20.45 23.65
C LYS A 505 -23.02 20.95 22.73
N PRO A 506 -23.08 20.75 21.40
CA PRO A 506 -22.13 21.36 20.48
C PRO A 506 -22.41 22.86 20.37
N SER A 507 -21.37 23.68 20.55
CA SER A 507 -21.43 25.12 20.32
C SER A 507 -21.36 25.39 18.82
N ALA A 508 -22.43 25.94 18.27
CA ALA A 508 -22.45 26.52 16.94
C ALA A 508 -21.56 27.77 16.92
N ALA A 509 -20.60 27.83 16.00
CA ALA A 509 -19.91 29.07 15.64
C ALA A 509 -20.70 29.74 14.51
N GLU A 510 -21.31 30.88 14.83
CA GLU A 510 -21.96 31.75 13.86
C GLU A 510 -20.92 32.39 12.93
N SER A 511 -21.25 32.33 11.64
CA SER A 511 -20.62 33.10 10.58
C SER A 511 -21.01 34.58 10.71
N THR A 512 -20.04 35.45 10.96
CA THR A 512 -20.19 36.89 10.70
C THR A 512 -19.30 37.31 9.55
N ALA A 513 -19.92 37.48 8.39
CA ALA A 513 -19.34 38.18 7.26
C ALA A 513 -19.23 39.68 7.58
N ALA A 514 -18.01 40.21 7.59
CA ALA A 514 -17.74 41.64 7.57
C ALA A 514 -16.98 41.99 6.30
N ALA A 515 -17.66 42.73 5.41
CA ALA A 515 -17.09 43.29 4.20
C ALA A 515 -16.05 44.36 4.55
N VAL A 516 -14.84 44.23 4.02
CA VAL A 516 -13.84 45.31 4.00
C VAL A 516 -13.54 45.68 2.55
N LYS A 517 -13.74 46.98 2.27
CA LYS A 517 -13.52 47.70 1.01
C LYS A 517 -12.05 47.65 0.58
N PRO A 518 -11.73 47.61 -0.72
CA PRO A 518 -10.35 47.69 -1.19
C PRO A 518 -9.87 49.14 -1.21
N THR A 519 -8.66 49.38 -0.70
CA THR A 519 -7.97 50.67 -0.83
C THR A 519 -6.85 50.53 -1.85
N THR A 520 -6.95 51.34 -2.90
CA THR A 520 -5.99 51.56 -3.98
C THR A 520 -4.70 52.27 -3.51
N ALA A 521 -3.54 51.79 -3.96
CA ALA A 521 -2.34 52.60 -4.22
C ALA A 521 -1.44 51.83 -5.21
N LYS A 522 -1.50 52.16 -6.49
CA LYS A 522 -0.63 53.12 -7.23
C LYS A 522 0.67 52.48 -7.70
N ALA A 523 0.60 51.92 -8.90
CA ALA A 523 1.75 51.62 -9.74
C ALA A 523 2.42 52.93 -10.19
N ALA A 524 3.75 52.96 -10.12
CA ALA A 524 4.58 53.91 -10.83
C ALA A 524 5.49 53.10 -11.76
N GLU A 525 5.40 53.49 -13.03
CA GLU A 525 6.09 53.01 -14.21
C GLU A 525 7.47 53.71 -14.28
N GLU A 526 8.56 52.99 -14.49
CA GLU A 526 9.68 53.52 -15.26
C GLU A 526 10.49 52.39 -15.91
N SER A 527 11.07 52.75 -17.05
CA SER A 527 11.39 51.94 -18.22
C SER A 527 12.89 51.83 -18.46
N ALA A 528 13.25 50.81 -19.24
CA ALA A 528 14.37 50.72 -20.20
C ALA A 528 15.79 50.28 -19.75
N GLU A 529 16.23 49.20 -20.43
CA GLU A 529 17.57 48.88 -21.01
C GLU A 529 18.74 48.63 -20.03
N GLU A 530 19.67 47.67 -20.21
CA GLU A 530 20.34 47.17 -21.41
C GLU A 530 21.02 45.77 -21.17
N SER A 531 20.92 44.93 -22.20
CA SER A 531 21.80 43.86 -22.74
C SER A 531 22.97 43.22 -21.94
N ALA A 532 23.03 41.88 -21.96
CA ALA A 532 24.23 41.13 -22.36
C ALA A 532 23.87 39.69 -22.81
N ALA A 533 24.30 39.33 -24.03
CA ALA A 533 23.98 38.11 -24.78
C ALA A 533 24.87 36.89 -24.44
N LEU A 534 24.36 35.68 -24.72
CA LEU A 534 25.13 34.44 -24.93
C LEU A 534 24.48 33.55 -26.01
N PRO A 535 25.24 32.66 -26.67
CA PRO A 535 25.18 32.48 -28.12
C PRO A 535 24.28 31.33 -28.62
N GLU A 536 23.84 31.51 -29.86
CA GLU A 536 22.99 30.65 -30.66
C GLU A 536 23.85 29.70 -31.53
N GLY A 537 23.59 28.39 -31.47
CA GLY A 537 24.32 27.43 -32.29
C GLY A 537 24.10 25.95 -31.95
N ALA A 538 22.88 25.43 -32.12
CA ALA A 538 22.62 24.00 -32.31
C ALA A 538 21.30 23.80 -33.09
N PRO A 539 21.21 22.81 -34.01
CA PRO A 539 20.15 22.74 -35.01
C PRO A 539 18.81 22.26 -34.41
N ARG A 540 17.74 23.01 -34.68
CA ARG A 540 16.35 22.58 -34.42
C ARG A 540 15.88 21.63 -35.53
N PRO A 541 15.27 20.48 -35.20
CA PRO A 541 14.68 19.61 -36.21
C PRO A 541 13.41 20.25 -36.78
N SER A 542 13.35 20.28 -38.12
CA SER A 542 12.21 20.70 -38.92
C SER A 542 11.15 19.60 -38.97
N PHE A 543 9.94 19.90 -38.50
CA PHE A 543 8.77 19.06 -38.72
C PHE A 543 8.21 19.31 -40.13
N ALA A 544 8.12 18.25 -40.92
CA ALA A 544 7.43 18.25 -42.21
C ALA A 544 5.91 18.17 -41.96
N THR A 545 5.21 19.26 -42.29
CA THR A 545 3.76 19.28 -42.48
C THR A 545 3.37 18.42 -43.67
N VAL A 546 2.54 17.41 -43.44
CA VAL A 546 1.81 16.69 -44.51
C VAL A 546 0.45 17.39 -44.70
N PRO A 547 0.05 17.74 -45.93
CA PRO A 547 -1.20 18.44 -46.18
C PRO A 547 -2.42 17.51 -46.18
N ASP A 548 -3.50 18.02 -45.57
CA ASP A 548 -4.87 17.57 -45.77
C ASP A 548 -5.32 17.76 -47.21
N SER A 549 -5.88 16.70 -47.81
CA SER A 549 -7.18 16.71 -48.52
C SER A 549 -7.34 15.48 -49.41
N VAL A 550 -8.29 14.59 -49.11
CA VAL A 550 -9.25 14.13 -50.13
C VAL A 550 -10.54 13.65 -49.48
N THR A 551 -11.63 14.17 -50.02
CA THR A 551 -13.02 13.83 -49.75
C THR A 551 -13.43 12.50 -50.37
N ASP A 552 -14.40 11.87 -49.69
CA ASP A 552 -15.62 11.26 -50.24
C ASP A 552 -15.76 9.73 -50.39
N VAL A 553 -17.01 9.31 -50.14
CA VAL A 553 -17.72 8.06 -50.47
C VAL A 553 -17.63 6.88 -49.48
N LEU A 554 -18.61 6.86 -48.57
CA LEU A 554 -19.18 5.68 -47.94
C LEU A 554 -19.72 4.68 -49.00
N SER A 555 -19.31 3.42 -48.89
CA SER A 555 -20.01 2.27 -49.47
C SER A 555 -20.02 1.14 -48.45
N GLY A 556 -21.21 0.57 -48.22
CA GLY A 556 -21.53 -0.34 -47.13
C GLY A 556 -20.85 -1.72 -47.18
N PRO A 557 -21.07 -2.56 -46.15
CA PRO A 557 -20.39 -3.84 -46.02
C PRO A 557 -21.04 -4.89 -46.94
N THR A 558 -20.23 -5.48 -47.81
CA THR A 558 -20.58 -6.69 -48.57
C THR A 558 -20.17 -7.93 -47.78
N GLU A 559 -21.13 -8.84 -47.61
CA GLU A 559 -20.92 -10.21 -47.13
C GLU A 559 -19.81 -10.91 -47.92
N ALA A 560 -18.82 -11.46 -47.21
CA ALA A 560 -17.89 -12.43 -47.79
C ALA A 560 -18.35 -13.84 -47.42
N ALA A 561 -18.78 -14.56 -48.44
CA ALA A 561 -19.19 -15.94 -48.40
C ALA A 561 -18.05 -16.87 -47.96
N SER A 562 -18.41 -17.80 -47.10
CA SER A 562 -17.66 -18.99 -46.71
C SER A 562 -17.63 -20.00 -47.85
N SER A 563 -16.42 -20.39 -48.30
CA SER A 563 -16.20 -21.69 -48.93
C SER A 563 -14.70 -22.05 -48.91
N ALA A 564 -14.33 -23.13 -48.21
CA ALA A 564 -13.44 -24.18 -48.73
C ALA A 564 -13.21 -25.27 -47.67
N ALA A 565 -13.85 -26.40 -47.94
CA ALA A 565 -13.49 -27.80 -47.70
C ALA A 565 -12.44 -28.16 -46.64
N ALA A 566 -12.88 -29.02 -45.72
CA ALA A 566 -12.07 -29.90 -44.90
C ALA A 566 -11.33 -30.96 -45.75
N GLU A 567 -10.05 -31.18 -45.44
CA GLU A 567 -9.33 -32.41 -45.78
C GLU A 567 -9.00 -33.16 -44.48
N GLU A 568 -9.42 -34.43 -44.42
CA GLU A 568 -9.03 -35.39 -43.40
C GLU A 568 -7.54 -35.75 -43.53
N PRO A 569 -6.78 -35.85 -42.42
CA PRO A 569 -5.46 -36.48 -42.47
C PRO A 569 -5.60 -38.01 -42.45
N SER A 570 -5.15 -38.60 -43.55
CA SER A 570 -5.01 -40.04 -43.75
C SER A 570 -3.97 -40.67 -42.84
N SER A 571 -4.34 -41.81 -42.27
CA SER A 571 -3.52 -42.69 -41.45
C SER A 571 -2.40 -43.35 -42.26
N VAL A 572 -1.14 -43.14 -41.86
CA VAL A 572 -0.01 -43.95 -42.33
C VAL A 572 0.48 -44.82 -41.18
N VAL A 573 0.25 -46.11 -41.34
CA VAL A 573 0.77 -47.21 -40.52
C VAL A 573 2.24 -47.43 -40.89
N ILE A 574 3.15 -47.30 -39.93
CA ILE A 574 4.48 -47.90 -40.00
C ILE A 574 4.78 -48.62 -38.68
N LYS A 575 5.06 -49.92 -38.79
CA LYS A 575 5.74 -50.81 -37.84
C LYS A 575 6.71 -51.66 -38.70
N PRO A 576 7.73 -52.36 -38.16
CA PRO A 576 8.40 -52.31 -36.84
C PRO A 576 9.94 -52.29 -36.96
N SER A 577 10.67 -52.07 -35.84
CA SER A 577 11.83 -52.93 -35.47
C SER A 577 12.44 -52.57 -34.09
N VAL A 578 12.68 -53.64 -33.32
CA VAL A 578 13.38 -53.76 -32.02
C VAL A 578 14.86 -54.09 -32.31
N PRO A 579 15.85 -53.60 -31.53
CA PRO A 579 16.57 -54.40 -30.49
C PRO A 579 16.99 -53.51 -29.29
N SER A 580 17.48 -53.94 -28.13
CA SER A 580 17.63 -55.18 -27.35
C SER A 580 18.08 -54.70 -25.96
N ALA A 581 17.76 -55.45 -24.91
CA ALA A 581 18.25 -55.25 -23.54
C ALA A 581 19.78 -55.45 -23.43
N PRO A 582 20.39 -55.08 -22.27
CA PRO A 582 20.66 -56.17 -21.30
C PRO A 582 20.44 -55.83 -19.81
N GLU A 583 20.12 -56.90 -19.07
CA GLU A 583 20.49 -57.33 -17.69
C GLU A 583 20.65 -56.28 -16.57
N ALA A 584 19.91 -56.31 -15.45
CA ALA A 584 19.73 -57.33 -14.39
C ALA A 584 20.76 -57.25 -13.24
N GLY A 585 20.23 -57.15 -12.01
CA GLY A 585 20.89 -57.33 -10.71
C GLY A 585 20.60 -56.17 -9.75
N GLU A 586 20.16 -56.33 -8.50
CA GLU A 586 19.81 -57.47 -7.66
C GLU A 586 18.78 -57.01 -6.61
N THR A 587 17.91 -57.93 -6.24
CA THR A 587 17.00 -57.94 -5.10
C THR A 587 17.73 -57.99 -3.76
N GLU A 588 17.26 -57.26 -2.75
CA GLU A 588 17.22 -57.78 -1.37
C GLU A 588 16.23 -57.03 -0.45
N ALA A 589 15.31 -57.79 0.11
CA ALA A 589 14.59 -57.61 1.37
C ALA A 589 14.22 -59.04 1.85
N PRO A 590 13.82 -59.32 3.10
CA PRO A 590 13.62 -58.46 4.27
C PRO A 590 14.23 -59.04 5.58
N THR A 591 14.30 -58.26 6.66
CA THR A 591 14.22 -58.82 8.03
C THR A 591 13.72 -57.80 9.07
N ALA A 592 12.59 -58.11 9.69
CA ALA A 592 12.21 -57.75 11.06
C ALA A 592 12.36 -59.04 11.92
N PRO A 593 12.26 -59.08 13.27
CA PRO A 593 11.56 -58.15 14.18
C PRO A 593 12.26 -57.94 15.58
N VAL A 594 11.46 -57.50 16.58
CA VAL A 594 11.70 -57.44 18.07
C VAL A 594 12.15 -56.06 18.57
N GLU A 595 11.67 -55.46 19.66
CA GLU A 595 10.42 -55.40 20.45
C GLU A 595 10.66 -54.29 21.52
N THR A 596 9.63 -53.53 21.89
CA THR A 596 9.37 -52.88 23.20
C THR A 596 10.38 -51.94 23.88
N ALA A 597 10.02 -50.64 24.02
CA ALA A 597 10.18 -49.83 25.24
C ALA A 597 9.31 -48.54 25.21
N ALA A 598 8.88 -48.10 26.39
CA ALA A 598 7.80 -47.16 26.71
C ALA A 598 8.20 -45.65 26.63
N PRO A 599 7.30 -44.68 26.94
CA PRO A 599 7.35 -43.32 26.41
C PRO A 599 8.31 -42.40 27.18
N VAL A 600 8.95 -41.48 26.45
CA VAL A 600 9.67 -40.33 27.03
C VAL A 600 8.76 -39.11 26.93
N GLU A 601 8.51 -38.49 28.09
CA GLU A 601 7.80 -37.23 28.26
C GLU A 601 8.44 -36.13 27.40
N THR A 602 7.59 -35.38 26.70
CA THR A 602 7.97 -34.22 25.91
C THR A 602 7.96 -33.01 26.84
N GLU A 603 9.13 -32.48 27.19
CA GLU A 603 9.24 -31.16 27.82
C GLU A 603 8.80 -30.08 26.82
N ALA A 604 7.97 -29.15 27.30
CA ALA A 604 7.50 -27.98 26.55
C ALA A 604 8.65 -26.97 26.32
N PRO A 605 8.62 -26.16 25.25
CA PRO A 605 9.62 -25.13 25.04
C PRO A 605 9.49 -24.03 26.10
N LEU A 606 10.60 -23.71 26.76
CA LEU A 606 10.76 -22.57 27.65
C LEU A 606 10.67 -21.26 26.84
N GLU A 607 9.73 -20.40 27.24
CA GLU A 607 9.54 -19.05 26.76
C GLU A 607 10.67 -18.15 27.27
N THR A 608 11.52 -17.64 26.37
CA THR A 608 12.52 -16.61 26.69
C THR A 608 11.99 -15.23 26.33
N GLN A 609 11.70 -14.40 27.34
CA GLN A 609 11.48 -12.97 27.16
C GLN A 609 12.81 -12.21 27.12
N PRO A 610 12.99 -11.23 26.20
CA PRO A 610 14.11 -10.31 26.26
C PRO A 610 13.83 -9.21 27.29
N THR A 611 14.70 -9.10 28.31
CA THR A 611 14.74 -7.95 29.22
C THR A 611 15.70 -6.89 28.69
N TYR A 612 15.21 -5.66 28.47
CA TYR A 612 16.04 -4.48 28.21
C TYR A 612 16.56 -3.87 29.53
N PRO A 613 17.78 -3.32 29.58
CA PRO A 613 18.29 -2.66 30.77
C PRO A 613 17.72 -1.23 30.90
N GLU A 614 17.21 -0.91 32.09
CA GLU A 614 16.96 0.47 32.52
C GLU A 614 18.27 1.27 32.64
N PRO A 615 18.26 2.59 32.39
CA PRO A 615 19.43 3.42 32.60
C PRO A 615 19.67 3.66 34.09
N ALA A 616 20.92 3.46 34.51
CA ALA A 616 21.36 3.69 35.88
C ALA A 616 21.52 5.19 36.17
N ASP A 617 20.79 5.63 37.19
CA ASP A 617 21.01 6.84 37.97
C ASP A 617 22.41 6.78 38.61
N GLY A 618 23.19 7.85 38.42
CA GLY A 618 24.51 8.01 39.00
C GLY A 618 24.75 9.46 39.37
N GLU A 619 24.43 9.79 40.62
CA GLU A 619 24.83 11.03 41.28
C GLU A 619 26.34 11.04 41.58
N GLY A 620 26.89 12.27 41.63
CA GLY A 620 27.95 12.67 42.56
C GLY A 620 29.38 12.50 42.08
N GLU A 621 30.07 13.63 41.86
CA GLU A 621 31.20 14.01 42.71
C GLU A 621 31.64 15.47 42.42
N ASP A 622 31.72 16.21 43.52
CA ASP A 622 32.13 17.60 43.68
C ASP A 622 33.55 17.88 43.17
N CYS A 623 33.77 19.12 42.71
CA CYS A 623 34.98 19.90 42.96
C CYS A 623 34.62 21.40 42.95
N ASP A 624 34.67 22.00 44.13
CA ASP A 624 34.52 23.42 44.44
C ASP A 624 35.67 24.30 43.89
N GLU A 625 35.44 25.61 44.06
CA GLU A 625 36.38 26.75 44.13
C GLU A 625 36.69 27.46 42.79
N ASP A 626 36.09 28.63 42.54
CA ASP A 626 36.54 29.88 43.17
C ASP A 626 35.69 31.11 42.80
N GLU A 627 35.59 32.01 43.78
CA GLU A 627 34.85 33.28 43.81
C GLU A 627 35.43 34.37 42.89
N SER A 628 34.53 35.21 42.36
CA SER A 628 34.56 36.70 42.33
C SER A 628 33.65 37.17 41.18
N GLY A 629 32.64 38.02 41.34
CA GLY A 629 32.51 39.17 42.22
C GLY A 629 32.70 40.45 41.41
N ASN A 630 31.63 40.96 40.78
CA ASN A 630 31.17 42.37 40.92
C ASN A 630 30.14 42.81 39.88
N ALA A 631 29.26 43.68 40.38
CA ALA A 631 28.08 44.23 39.75
C ALA A 631 28.34 45.54 38.97
N ALA A 632 27.39 45.81 38.06
CA ALA A 632 26.77 47.10 37.71
C ALA A 632 27.64 48.32 37.34
N THR A 633 27.38 48.91 36.16
CA THR A 633 26.92 50.32 36.06
C THR A 633 26.37 50.68 34.67
N GLU A 634 25.60 51.77 34.69
CA GLU A 634 24.65 52.29 33.71
C GLU A 634 25.26 52.96 32.45
N ALA A 635 24.37 53.22 31.49
CA ALA A 635 24.44 54.02 30.26
C ALA A 635 24.95 55.48 30.49
N PRO A 636 25.14 56.41 29.50
CA PRO A 636 24.35 56.54 28.26
C PRO A 636 24.98 57.22 26.99
N THR A 637 24.16 57.19 25.92
CA THR A 637 23.98 58.20 24.83
C THR A 637 24.94 58.31 23.62
N GLU A 638 24.27 58.62 22.49
CA GLU A 638 24.70 59.30 21.25
C GLU A 638 25.12 58.47 20.02
N ALA A 639 24.21 58.46 19.03
CA ALA A 639 24.50 58.44 17.60
C ALA A 639 24.82 59.88 17.14
N PRO A 640 25.54 60.17 16.01
CA PRO A 640 25.14 59.70 14.66
C PRO A 640 26.28 59.50 13.61
N THR A 641 25.83 59.15 12.39
CA THR A 641 26.43 59.38 11.05
C THR A 641 27.48 58.40 10.47
N GLU A 642 26.98 57.57 9.54
CA GLU A 642 27.35 57.39 8.12
C GLU A 642 28.81 57.10 7.65
N VAL A 643 28.87 56.15 6.70
CA VAL A 643 29.91 55.84 5.70
C VAL A 643 31.13 55.00 6.13
N ALA A 644 31.12 53.72 5.75
CA ALA A 644 32.07 53.15 4.77
C ALA A 644 31.92 51.61 4.70
N LYS A 645 31.75 51.08 3.48
CA LYS A 645 31.95 49.65 3.18
C LYS A 645 33.43 49.28 3.40
N PRO A 646 33.71 48.07 3.90
CA PRO A 646 34.81 47.30 3.35
C PRO A 646 34.38 45.91 2.91
N THR A 647 34.90 45.55 1.74
CA THR A 647 34.90 44.25 1.09
C THR A 647 35.54 43.19 2.00
N GLY A 648 34.72 42.28 2.54
CA GLY A 648 35.14 41.15 3.36
C GLY A 648 35.14 39.83 2.59
N ARG A 649 36.30 39.50 2.01
CA ARG A 649 36.65 38.17 1.47
C ARG A 649 36.55 37.13 2.61
N ARG A 650 35.55 36.24 2.59
CA ARG A 650 35.49 35.10 3.52
C ARG A 650 36.32 33.93 2.99
N THR A 651 37.48 33.75 3.61
CA THR A 651 38.28 32.52 3.60
C THR A 651 37.52 31.41 4.31
N ARG A 652 37.24 30.32 3.60
CA ARG A 652 36.67 29.08 4.14
C ARG A 652 37.81 28.29 4.79
N THR A 653 37.91 28.32 6.12
CA THR A 653 38.79 27.42 6.88
C THR A 653 38.23 26.01 6.84
N ARG A 654 38.88 25.13 6.07
CA ARG A 654 38.72 23.67 6.17
C ARG A 654 39.13 23.23 7.58
N ARG A 655 38.21 22.70 8.37
CA ARG A 655 38.57 21.83 9.51
C ARG A 655 38.96 20.45 8.96
N PRO A 656 40.06 19.84 9.44
CA PRO A 656 40.44 18.49 9.05
C PRO A 656 39.50 17.46 9.69
N ARG A 657 39.13 16.48 8.87
CA ARG A 657 38.36 15.27 9.24
C ARG A 657 39.21 14.41 10.17
N PRO A 658 38.70 13.86 11.29
CA PRO A 658 39.41 12.83 12.03
C PRO A 658 39.36 11.53 11.22
N THR A 659 40.50 11.18 10.64
CA THR A 659 40.79 9.83 10.15
C THR A 659 41.61 9.10 11.20
N ASN A 660 41.25 7.83 11.44
CA ASN A 660 41.98 6.76 12.15
C ASN A 660 41.37 6.35 13.50
N PHE A 661 40.56 5.28 13.45
CA PHE A 661 40.52 4.28 14.52
C PHE A 661 41.17 3.01 13.99
N PRO A 662 42.23 2.47 14.62
CA PRO A 662 42.89 1.25 14.18
C PRO A 662 42.15 0.03 14.72
N TRP A 663 41.66 -0.84 13.84
CA TRP A 663 41.32 -2.21 14.19
C TRP A 663 42.62 -3.02 14.33
N GLY A 664 43.02 -3.25 15.59
CA GLY A 664 44.07 -4.20 15.94
C GLY A 664 43.52 -5.61 16.02
N ASN A 665 44.06 -6.52 15.22
CA ASN A 665 43.90 -7.96 15.36
C ASN A 665 44.38 -8.40 16.75
N ASN A 666 43.53 -9.03 17.55
CA ASN A 666 43.96 -9.94 18.61
C ASN A 666 43.02 -11.14 18.69
N LYS A 667 43.58 -12.31 18.39
CA LYS A 667 43.05 -13.62 18.76
C LYS A 667 43.15 -13.76 20.27
N GLY A 668 42.02 -13.79 20.97
CA GLY A 668 41.91 -14.17 22.36
C GLY A 668 40.56 -14.84 22.57
N ASP A 669 40.58 -16.12 22.92
CA ASP A 669 39.39 -16.95 23.12
C ASP A 669 38.47 -16.35 24.19
N CYS A 670 37.23 -16.02 23.80
CA CYS A 670 36.18 -15.69 24.75
C CYS A 670 35.43 -16.98 25.12
N VAL A 671 35.63 -17.47 26.34
CA VAL A 671 34.79 -18.52 26.94
C VAL A 671 33.61 -17.83 27.63
N PRO A 672 32.35 -18.12 27.26
CA PRO A 672 31.20 -17.56 27.95
C PRO A 672 31.09 -18.15 29.36
N LYS A 673 31.01 -17.28 30.38
CA LYS A 673 30.62 -17.64 31.74
C LYS A 673 29.12 -17.44 31.89
N THR A 674 28.38 -18.55 32.03
CA THR A 674 26.98 -18.52 32.44
C THR A 674 26.91 -18.31 33.96
N VAL A 675 26.18 -17.27 34.39
CA VAL A 675 25.84 -17.06 35.80
C VAL A 675 24.36 -17.38 35.98
N THR A 676 24.06 -18.47 36.67
CA THR A 676 22.69 -18.83 37.05
C THR A 676 22.34 -18.14 38.38
N ARG A 677 21.31 -17.31 38.39
CA ARG A 677 20.69 -16.82 39.63
C ARG A 677 19.32 -17.49 39.81
N THR A 678 19.15 -18.18 40.93
CA THR A 678 17.87 -18.75 41.34
C THR A 678 17.07 -17.69 42.10
N VAL A 679 15.91 -17.31 41.58
CA VAL A 679 14.95 -16.43 42.26
C VAL A 679 13.81 -17.29 42.78
N TYR A 680 13.54 -17.24 44.08
CA TYR A 680 12.38 -17.90 44.69
C TYR A 680 11.19 -16.94 44.67
N VAL A 681 10.13 -17.30 43.95
CA VAL A 681 8.85 -16.59 43.99
C VAL A 681 7.91 -17.32 44.94
N THR A 682 7.63 -16.73 46.10
CA THR A 682 6.59 -17.21 47.02
C THR A 682 5.22 -16.75 46.51
N ALA A 683 4.38 -17.70 46.11
CA ALA A 683 2.98 -17.42 45.76
C ALA A 683 2.15 -17.19 47.03
N THR A 684 1.53 -16.01 47.15
CA THR A 684 0.56 -15.71 48.20
C THR A 684 -0.82 -16.24 47.78
N PRO A 685 -1.50 -17.07 48.59
CA PRO A 685 -2.83 -17.56 48.25
C PRO A 685 -3.89 -16.44 48.29
N ALA A 686 -4.78 -16.46 47.30
CA ALA A 686 -5.90 -15.53 47.17
C ALA A 686 -6.86 -15.64 48.36
N ALA A 687 -7.30 -14.49 48.88
CA ALA A 687 -8.29 -14.41 49.94
C ALA A 687 -9.69 -14.84 49.45
N PRO A 688 -10.48 -15.56 50.26
CA PRO A 688 -11.85 -15.91 49.92
C PRO A 688 -12.76 -14.68 50.01
N GLY A 689 -13.62 -14.51 49.00
CA GLY A 689 -14.55 -13.40 48.89
C GLY A 689 -15.63 -13.38 49.99
N TYR A 690 -15.99 -12.16 50.37
CA TYR A 690 -17.24 -11.80 51.03
C TYR A 690 -17.94 -10.73 50.20
#